data_AF-A0A3M2GAT8-F1
#
_entry.id   AF-A0A3M2GAT8-F1
#
_cell.length_a   1.000
_cell.length_b   1.000
_cell.length_c   1.000
_cell.angle_alpha   90.00
_cell.angle_beta   90.00
_cell.angle_gamma   90.00
#
_symmetry.space_group_name_H-M   'P 1'
#
loop_
_entity.id
_entity.type
_entity.pdbx_description
1 polymer ?
#
loop_
_entity_poly.entity_id
_entity_poly.type
_entity_poly.pdbx_seq_one_letter_code
_entity_poly.pdbx_strand_id
1 'polypeptide(L)'
;MLTRFLFVVMLAGLTVPQMTAAQCSHARYPQKNVTMTPRTGDYDILHYQLALEVDPETESLTGQMTLTAISTVANLSQIDLDLHPAMTVDHVIDAANQSPLEFTHQDDQLLIVLPAPLGEGDSIQIAIHYSGSPEEGWHWGNIIYSLNFHESAQGWMPCNDRPDDKATFHLECTVPAGLTTAANGKLIEVIDNGDGTETHFWQENYPIATYLIVIHIGEYAVLTDTYPTETDTMDVFYYVRPSEVGPAEESFSSFIDMMTIYANRFGEYPFLTEKMAVATAPIIFAGMEHQTCYTLNPAFLSDQSVICHELSHQWWGDAVTPLEWADIWLNEGFATYSEAIYFDDADITPLPDYMNTLTAAFNDEYPIYNHPDFFPTYVYDKGAWVQHMLRGVMGDEAFFAAQQDYFQTYRDGNASTERYREICEAHYEDDLSWFFDQWVYGAGHPEYKIEWTQIPTAYYEFRTEVRVHQTQPDSTVFQMPLPFRMIARPYPEEDFYDITRFNDQRDQVFLLDTDCCEDSLIFDPENWLLKRNVEIEYKPKFTIEHIIIDDSEGGDGDGAPEAGETFILHIQLKNNFRDDDRVIGRIESEDDAFEFESGYYAQLDWGEILTDSLAWVNTTISIMADTEPHLGIIDLDIGDRRSTLDISLFLGAADILLVDDDGGADFERYFLSELDSLHQFVEHWDTHLRGAPNANRLADYETVIWFTGNQNTETLTAADQAALIDFLEGGGKLFLTGEDIDEDLMVNGNGETFFTDYLRAELITDDRQIPPYMPGVAGDPIGNGLTLRIRGDGGADNQDSPGEIAPLDENTFGSFAYPAGDFSALHYADGARRVVYFAFGLEAITQTNQNFASRKMVLQRVLEYLSGTSTVLPEQTTITVPQRVQLYQNVPNPFNPQTVIRFDLAQPAPVKLIIYDVRGQVVRTLVDRPFEAGSYSVLWDATTNSGVEVSSGIYLYRLETPTATLIHRMTLLR
;
A
#
# COMPACT_ATOMS: atom_id res chain seq x y z
N MET A 1 -13.45 -44.56 1.52
CA MET A 1 -13.08 -45.16 2.82
C MET A 1 -11.63 -45.59 2.74
N LEU A 2 -10.71 -44.67 3.05
CA LEU A 2 -9.27 -44.91 3.14
C LEU A 2 -8.82 -44.71 4.59
N THR A 3 -7.96 -45.60 5.06
CA THR A 3 -7.47 -45.67 6.44
C THR A 3 -6.26 -44.76 6.59
N ARG A 4 -6.35 -43.83 7.55
CA ARG A 4 -5.30 -42.88 7.95
C ARG A 4 -4.08 -43.58 8.56
N PHE A 5 -2.89 -43.17 8.15
CA PHE A 5 -1.66 -43.28 8.96
C PHE A 5 -1.07 -41.87 9.12
N LEU A 6 -1.04 -41.42 10.37
CA LEU A 6 -0.34 -40.22 10.84
C LEU A 6 1.17 -40.52 10.85
N PHE A 7 1.96 -39.63 10.25
CA PHE A 7 3.36 -39.44 10.63
C PHE A 7 3.56 -37.97 11.02
N VAL A 8 3.94 -37.78 12.28
CA VAL A 8 4.35 -36.50 12.87
C VAL A 8 5.82 -36.29 12.51
N VAL A 9 6.14 -35.19 11.83
CA VAL A 9 7.53 -34.69 11.71
C VAL A 9 7.59 -33.29 12.32
N MET A 10 8.57 -33.13 13.21
CA MET A 10 8.84 -31.94 14.00
C MET A 10 9.11 -30.71 13.13
N LEU A 11 8.49 -29.59 13.52
CA LEU A 11 8.93 -28.25 13.12
C LEU A 11 10.36 -28.00 13.63
N ALA A 12 11.31 -27.89 12.71
CA ALA A 12 12.52 -27.12 12.90
C ALA A 12 12.45 -25.94 11.93
N GLY A 13 12.47 -24.72 12.48
CA GLY A 13 12.41 -23.49 11.71
C GLY A 13 13.56 -23.39 10.72
N LEU A 14 13.22 -23.44 9.43
CA LEU A 14 14.00 -22.87 8.36
C LEU A 14 13.09 -21.84 7.72
N THR A 15 13.49 -20.58 7.83
CA THR A 15 12.93 -19.48 7.05
C THR A 15 12.94 -19.88 5.58
N VAL A 16 11.76 -20.00 4.99
CA VAL A 16 11.60 -20.04 3.53
C VAL A 16 12.03 -18.65 3.03
N PRO A 17 13.11 -18.50 2.25
CA PRO A 17 13.29 -17.25 1.55
C PRO A 17 12.17 -17.17 0.51
N GLN A 18 11.39 -16.09 0.54
CA GLN A 18 10.57 -15.72 -0.60
C GLN A 18 11.48 -15.72 -1.84
N MET A 19 11.21 -16.61 -2.80
CA MET A 19 11.81 -16.55 -4.12
C MET A 19 11.25 -15.30 -4.78
N THR A 20 12.04 -14.23 -4.75
CA THR A 20 11.89 -13.09 -5.64
C THR A 20 12.21 -13.57 -7.05
N ALA A 21 11.34 -13.25 -8.02
CA ALA A 21 11.63 -13.39 -9.44
C ALA A 21 13.07 -12.91 -9.72
N ALA A 22 13.87 -13.78 -10.32
CA ALA A 22 15.28 -13.52 -10.55
C ALA A 22 15.41 -12.34 -11.50
N GLN A 23 15.81 -11.19 -10.96
CA GLN A 23 16.24 -10.05 -11.76
C GLN A 23 17.42 -10.52 -12.61
N CYS A 24 17.21 -10.54 -13.93
CA CYS A 24 18.24 -10.78 -14.94
C CYS A 24 19.36 -9.73 -14.75
N SER A 25 20.35 -10.05 -13.93
CA SER A 25 21.45 -9.13 -13.60
C SER A 25 22.45 -9.13 -14.75
N HIS A 26 22.14 -8.38 -15.80
CA HIS A 26 23.05 -8.13 -16.90
C HIS A 26 24.14 -7.17 -16.41
N ALA A 27 25.36 -7.70 -16.26
CA ALA A 27 26.53 -6.91 -15.91
C ALA A 27 26.77 -5.86 -17.00
N ARG A 28 26.82 -4.58 -16.62
CA ARG A 28 27.14 -3.46 -17.51
C ARG A 28 28.46 -3.72 -18.25
N TYR A 29 28.38 -4.03 -19.53
CA TYR A 29 29.51 -3.88 -20.44
C TYR A 29 29.81 -2.39 -20.59
N PRO A 30 31.08 -1.95 -20.58
CA PRO A 30 31.42 -0.61 -21.04
C PRO A 30 31.14 -0.58 -22.55
N GLN A 31 29.95 -0.15 -22.94
CA GLN A 31 29.64 0.08 -24.35
C GLN A 31 30.54 1.22 -24.86
N LYS A 32 31.27 0.92 -25.93
CA LYS A 32 31.88 1.94 -26.79
C LYS A 32 30.71 2.81 -27.27
N ASN A 33 30.88 4.13 -27.36
CA ASN A 33 29.96 4.94 -28.16
C ASN A 33 30.09 4.43 -29.60
N VAL A 34 29.27 3.45 -29.98
CA VAL A 34 29.22 2.92 -31.35
C VAL A 34 28.54 4.00 -32.16
N THR A 35 29.36 4.88 -32.71
CA THR A 35 28.91 5.77 -33.77
C THR A 35 28.84 4.86 -34.98
N MET A 36 27.64 4.44 -35.38
CA MET A 36 27.48 3.57 -36.55
C MET A 36 28.28 4.17 -37.71
N THR A 37 29.17 3.38 -38.28
CA THR A 37 29.90 3.79 -39.46
C THR A 37 28.86 3.95 -40.58
N PRO A 38 28.65 5.14 -41.16
CA PRO A 38 27.62 5.30 -42.19
C PRO A 38 27.98 4.43 -43.38
N ARG A 39 27.24 3.34 -43.60
CA ARG A 39 27.41 2.46 -44.77
C ARG A 39 26.45 2.88 -45.86
N THR A 40 26.87 2.72 -47.11
CA THR A 40 26.12 3.27 -48.24
C THR A 40 24.90 2.43 -48.63
N GLY A 41 24.87 1.13 -48.27
CA GLY A 41 23.78 0.21 -48.66
C GLY A 41 23.74 -0.05 -50.16
N ASP A 42 24.89 0.08 -50.84
CA ASP A 42 25.02 0.03 -52.31
C ASP A 42 25.11 -1.41 -52.88
N TYR A 43 25.08 -2.42 -52.01
CA TYR A 43 25.05 -3.84 -52.36
C TYR A 43 24.34 -4.65 -51.27
N ASP A 44 23.98 -5.88 -51.63
CA ASP A 44 23.32 -6.89 -50.79
C ASP A 44 24.12 -8.20 -50.89
N ILE A 45 24.36 -8.87 -49.76
CA ILE A 45 25.05 -10.17 -49.72
C ILE A 45 24.03 -11.30 -49.77
N LEU A 46 24.07 -12.11 -50.83
CA LEU A 46 23.12 -13.20 -51.03
C LEU A 46 23.56 -14.51 -50.35
N HIS A 47 24.87 -14.72 -50.22
CA HIS A 47 25.43 -15.97 -49.72
C HIS A 47 26.83 -15.78 -49.14
N TYR A 48 27.07 -16.43 -48.01
CA TYR A 48 28.39 -16.63 -47.40
C TYR A 48 28.74 -18.13 -47.41
N GLN A 49 29.93 -18.46 -47.91
CA GLN A 49 30.55 -19.77 -47.74
C GLN A 49 31.87 -19.60 -47.02
N LEU A 50 31.95 -20.11 -45.78
CA LEU A 50 33.11 -19.97 -44.91
C LEU A 50 33.77 -21.34 -44.69
N ALA A 51 34.98 -21.51 -45.22
CA ALA A 51 35.87 -22.57 -44.77
C ALA A 51 36.74 -22.06 -43.64
N LEU A 52 36.61 -22.65 -42.45
CA LEU A 52 37.25 -22.19 -41.23
C LEU A 52 38.04 -23.34 -40.60
N GLU A 53 39.36 -23.16 -40.49
CA GLU A 53 40.23 -24.05 -39.72
C GLU A 53 40.49 -23.41 -38.35
N VAL A 54 40.14 -24.13 -37.29
CA VAL A 54 40.29 -23.67 -35.91
C VAL A 54 41.37 -24.50 -35.23
N ASP A 55 42.39 -23.84 -34.70
CA ASP A 55 43.46 -24.47 -33.92
C ASP A 55 43.37 -24.05 -32.43
N PRO A 56 42.78 -24.91 -31.57
CA PRO A 56 42.69 -24.67 -30.14
C PRO A 56 44.05 -24.60 -29.42
N GLU A 57 45.11 -25.21 -29.96
CA GLU A 57 46.43 -25.20 -29.28
C GLU A 57 47.13 -23.85 -29.43
N THR A 58 46.97 -23.22 -30.59
CA THR A 58 47.55 -21.89 -30.88
C THR A 58 46.57 -20.74 -30.67
N GLU A 59 45.31 -21.03 -30.32
CA GLU A 59 44.22 -20.06 -30.22
C GLU A 59 44.13 -19.18 -31.47
N SER A 60 44.20 -19.82 -32.65
CA SER A 60 44.19 -19.13 -33.93
C SER A 60 43.21 -19.78 -34.91
N LEU A 61 42.83 -19.00 -35.93
CA LEU A 61 41.99 -19.46 -37.01
C LEU A 61 42.53 -19.04 -38.37
N THR A 62 42.28 -19.88 -39.36
CA THR A 62 42.52 -19.61 -40.79
C THR A 62 41.20 -19.72 -41.52
N GLY A 63 40.82 -18.68 -42.25
CA GLY A 63 39.54 -18.60 -42.93
C GLY A 63 39.67 -18.36 -44.42
N GLN A 64 38.77 -18.96 -45.18
CA GLN A 64 38.47 -18.60 -46.56
C GLN A 64 36.98 -18.26 -46.64
N MET A 65 36.66 -16.97 -46.70
CA MET A 65 35.30 -16.49 -46.92
C MET A 65 35.07 -16.31 -48.42
N THR A 66 34.07 -16.98 -48.97
CA THR A 66 33.56 -16.71 -50.32
C THR A 66 32.16 -16.14 -50.21
N LEU A 67 31.98 -14.89 -50.65
CA LEU A 67 30.69 -14.22 -50.64
C LEU A 67 30.16 -13.99 -52.05
N THR A 68 28.84 -14.00 -52.20
CA THR A 68 28.14 -13.58 -53.42
C THR A 68 27.41 -12.27 -53.13
N ALA A 69 27.85 -11.17 -53.73
CA ALA A 69 27.24 -9.86 -53.58
C ALA A 69 26.48 -9.46 -54.86
N ILE A 70 25.36 -8.76 -54.72
CA ILE A 70 24.63 -8.11 -55.82
C ILE A 70 24.63 -6.59 -55.62
N SER A 71 24.83 -5.82 -56.69
CA SER A 71 24.78 -4.36 -56.58
C SER A 71 23.34 -3.85 -56.54
N THR A 72 23.04 -2.93 -55.62
CA THR A 72 21.74 -2.23 -55.52
C THR A 72 21.78 -0.85 -56.18
N VAL A 73 22.90 -0.48 -56.80
CA VAL A 73 23.09 0.83 -57.46
C VAL A 73 23.65 0.69 -58.86
N ALA A 74 23.45 1.71 -59.70
CA ALA A 74 23.83 1.65 -61.10
C ALA A 74 25.35 1.68 -61.39
N ASN A 75 26.20 1.94 -60.38
CA ASN A 75 27.65 2.08 -60.57
C ASN A 75 28.42 1.80 -59.27
N LEU A 76 28.42 0.54 -58.84
CA LEU A 76 29.20 0.08 -57.67
C LEU A 76 30.63 -0.23 -58.10
N SER A 77 31.61 0.48 -57.54
CA SER A 77 33.03 0.31 -57.89
C SER A 77 33.88 -0.32 -56.79
N GLN A 78 33.32 -0.53 -55.60
CA GLN A 78 34.00 -1.08 -54.43
C GLN A 78 32.98 -1.76 -53.51
N ILE A 79 33.45 -2.70 -52.68
CA ILE A 79 32.68 -3.33 -51.61
C ILE A 79 33.43 -3.09 -50.29
N ASP A 80 32.72 -2.69 -49.23
CA ASP A 80 33.25 -2.39 -47.91
C ASP A 80 32.73 -3.38 -46.86
N LEU A 81 33.56 -4.34 -46.47
CA LEU A 81 33.23 -5.31 -45.43
C LEU A 81 33.84 -4.90 -44.09
N ASP A 82 33.29 -5.44 -43.02
CA ASP A 82 33.84 -5.34 -41.68
C ASP A 82 34.77 -6.52 -41.41
N LEU A 83 35.91 -6.21 -40.82
CA LEU A 83 36.85 -7.20 -40.32
C LEU A 83 37.78 -6.56 -39.29
N HIS A 84 37.81 -7.10 -38.08
CA HIS A 84 38.67 -6.59 -37.01
C HIS A 84 40.16 -6.73 -37.38
N PRO A 85 41.04 -5.78 -37.02
CA PRO A 85 42.45 -5.77 -37.43
C PRO A 85 43.30 -6.91 -36.82
N ALA A 86 42.75 -7.65 -35.86
CA ALA A 86 43.35 -8.90 -35.38
C ALA A 86 43.36 -10.01 -36.45
N MET A 87 42.53 -9.86 -37.48
CA MET A 87 42.40 -10.80 -38.59
C MET A 87 43.14 -10.27 -39.82
N THR A 88 44.29 -10.86 -40.15
CA THR A 88 45.12 -10.43 -41.28
C THR A 88 44.58 -10.99 -42.59
N VAL A 89 44.24 -10.12 -43.54
CA VAL A 89 43.88 -10.52 -44.91
C VAL A 89 45.13 -10.79 -45.75
N ASP A 90 45.29 -12.03 -46.20
CA ASP A 90 46.42 -12.47 -47.02
C ASP A 90 46.26 -12.06 -48.48
N HIS A 91 45.09 -12.32 -49.06
CA HIS A 91 44.73 -11.93 -50.42
C HIS A 91 43.22 -12.01 -50.67
N VAL A 92 42.77 -11.24 -51.66
CA VAL A 92 41.38 -11.21 -52.14
C VAL A 92 41.37 -11.52 -53.63
N ILE A 93 40.45 -12.38 -54.07
CA ILE A 93 40.27 -12.74 -55.48
C ILE A 93 38.82 -12.65 -55.92
N ASP A 94 38.61 -12.37 -57.20
CA ASP A 94 37.35 -12.69 -57.87
C ASP A 94 37.29 -14.21 -58.07
N ALA A 95 36.35 -14.86 -57.39
CA ALA A 95 36.26 -16.31 -57.32
C ALA A 95 35.90 -16.95 -58.67
N ALA A 96 35.18 -16.22 -59.54
CA ALA A 96 34.71 -16.73 -60.81
C ALA A 96 35.83 -16.83 -61.85
N ASN A 97 36.77 -15.89 -61.84
CA ASN A 97 37.89 -15.85 -62.79
C ASN A 97 39.27 -16.12 -62.16
N GLN A 98 39.33 -16.30 -60.83
CA GLN A 98 40.55 -16.57 -60.07
C GLN A 98 41.61 -15.47 -60.24
N SER A 99 41.17 -14.21 -60.36
CA SER A 99 42.05 -13.04 -60.52
C SER A 99 42.16 -12.21 -59.23
N PRO A 100 43.33 -11.63 -58.92
CA PRO A 100 43.51 -10.85 -57.70
C PRO A 100 42.76 -9.53 -57.76
N LEU A 101 42.16 -9.14 -56.63
CA LEU A 101 41.51 -7.84 -56.42
C LEU A 101 42.39 -6.95 -55.54
N GLU A 102 42.39 -5.65 -55.81
CA GLU A 102 43.03 -4.67 -54.94
C GLU A 102 42.17 -4.48 -53.69
N PHE A 103 42.80 -4.48 -52.52
CA PHE A 103 42.10 -4.27 -51.26
C PHE A 103 42.93 -3.43 -50.28
N THR A 104 42.27 -2.80 -49.34
CA THR A 104 42.87 -2.16 -48.15
C THR A 104 42.12 -2.60 -46.91
N HIS A 105 42.85 -3.06 -45.90
CA HIS A 105 42.31 -3.36 -44.57
C HIS A 105 42.90 -2.36 -43.57
N GLN A 106 42.05 -1.50 -43.02
CA GLN A 106 42.47 -0.50 -42.05
C GLN A 106 41.40 -0.34 -40.98
N ASP A 107 41.83 -0.31 -39.72
CA ASP A 107 40.94 -0.32 -38.56
C ASP A 107 39.99 -1.53 -38.71
N ASP A 108 38.68 -1.33 -38.59
CA ASP A 108 37.70 -2.42 -38.71
C ASP A 108 37.12 -2.58 -40.14
N GLN A 109 37.70 -1.92 -41.15
CA GLN A 109 37.18 -1.90 -42.53
C GLN A 109 38.09 -2.57 -43.55
N LEU A 110 37.52 -3.52 -44.30
CA LEU A 110 38.08 -4.15 -45.48
C LEU A 110 37.42 -3.61 -46.75
N LEU A 111 38.12 -2.71 -47.44
CA LEU A 111 37.69 -2.15 -48.71
C LEU A 111 38.27 -2.93 -49.89
N ILE A 112 37.40 -3.42 -50.78
CA ILE A 112 37.77 -4.23 -51.96
C ILE A 112 37.38 -3.46 -53.22
N VAL A 113 38.34 -3.20 -54.09
CA VAL A 113 38.14 -2.45 -55.34
C VAL A 113 37.71 -3.40 -56.45
N LEU A 114 36.58 -3.10 -57.11
CA LEU A 114 36.07 -3.90 -58.20
C LEU A 114 36.82 -3.59 -59.51
N PRO A 115 37.13 -4.60 -60.35
CA PRO A 115 37.92 -4.42 -61.56
C PRO A 115 37.21 -3.57 -62.63
N ALA A 116 35.88 -3.55 -62.59
CA ALA A 116 35.01 -2.67 -63.33
C ALA A 116 33.76 -2.37 -62.48
N PRO A 117 33.13 -1.19 -62.61
CA PRO A 117 31.90 -0.92 -61.91
C PRO A 117 30.78 -1.88 -62.31
N LEU A 118 30.03 -2.38 -61.32
CA LEU A 118 28.83 -3.18 -61.50
C LEU A 118 27.61 -2.28 -61.70
N GLY A 119 26.70 -2.70 -62.58
CA GLY A 119 25.38 -2.11 -62.68
C GLY A 119 24.42 -2.69 -61.65
N GLU A 120 23.27 -2.03 -61.47
CA GLU A 120 22.22 -2.48 -60.56
C GLU A 120 21.73 -3.87 -60.98
N GLY A 121 21.72 -4.82 -60.04
CA GLY A 121 21.39 -6.22 -60.26
C GLY A 121 22.53 -7.10 -60.79
N ASP A 122 23.70 -6.54 -61.11
CA ASP A 122 24.89 -7.34 -61.43
C ASP A 122 25.49 -7.95 -60.15
N SER A 123 25.96 -9.20 -60.23
CA SER A 123 26.54 -9.94 -59.10
C SER A 123 28.04 -10.19 -59.26
N ILE A 124 28.76 -10.29 -58.14
CA ILE A 124 30.16 -10.72 -58.08
C ILE A 124 30.36 -11.76 -56.97
N GLN A 125 31.30 -12.70 -57.19
CA GLN A 125 31.78 -13.59 -56.15
C GLN A 125 33.21 -13.22 -55.73
N ILE A 126 33.41 -12.98 -54.44
CA ILE A 126 34.69 -12.57 -53.89
C ILE A 126 35.14 -13.63 -52.88
N ALA A 127 36.37 -14.11 -53.02
CA ALA A 127 37.00 -14.97 -52.02
C ALA A 127 38.12 -14.22 -51.29
N ILE A 128 38.10 -14.29 -49.97
CA ILE A 128 38.97 -13.60 -49.02
C ILE A 128 39.67 -14.65 -48.19
N HIS A 129 40.99 -14.70 -48.28
CA HIS A 129 41.82 -15.54 -47.42
C HIS A 129 42.40 -14.71 -46.30
N TYR A 130 42.23 -15.18 -45.07
CA TYR A 130 42.66 -14.45 -43.88
C TYR A 130 43.06 -15.41 -42.75
N SER A 131 43.84 -14.91 -41.80
CA SER A 131 44.22 -15.67 -40.61
C SER A 131 44.47 -14.74 -39.42
N GLY A 132 44.33 -15.24 -38.21
CA GLY A 132 44.52 -14.44 -37.00
C GLY A 132 44.06 -15.14 -35.73
N SER A 133 44.10 -14.40 -34.63
CA SER A 133 43.49 -14.81 -33.36
C SER A 133 42.45 -13.74 -33.02
N PRO A 134 41.15 -14.06 -33.06
CA PRO A 134 40.12 -13.06 -32.79
C PRO A 134 40.24 -12.48 -31.38
N GLU A 135 40.02 -11.18 -31.26
CA GLU A 135 39.95 -10.47 -29.97
C GLU A 135 38.50 -10.10 -29.60
N GLU A 136 37.55 -10.31 -30.51
CA GLU A 136 36.12 -9.99 -30.40
C GLU A 136 35.29 -11.09 -31.05
N GLY A 137 34.06 -11.31 -30.55
CA GLY A 137 33.09 -12.25 -31.13
C GLY A 137 33.44 -13.73 -31.04
N TRP A 138 34.60 -14.09 -30.47
CA TRP A 138 35.09 -15.46 -30.36
C TRP A 138 35.68 -15.72 -28.98
N HIS A 139 35.40 -16.90 -28.42
CA HIS A 139 35.80 -17.27 -27.08
C HIS A 139 36.53 -18.60 -27.06
N TRP A 140 37.79 -18.58 -26.63
CA TRP A 140 38.62 -19.77 -26.43
C TRP A 140 38.34 -20.44 -25.07
N GLY A 141 38.44 -21.76 -25.01
CA GLY A 141 38.24 -22.53 -23.77
C GLY A 141 37.99 -24.01 -24.03
N ASN A 142 37.50 -24.72 -23.00
CA ASN A 142 37.11 -26.14 -23.13
C ASN A 142 35.93 -26.33 -24.10
N ILE A 143 35.06 -25.33 -24.16
CA ILE A 143 34.06 -25.14 -25.20
C ILE A 143 34.46 -23.84 -25.88
N ILE A 144 34.82 -23.91 -27.16
CA ILE A 144 35.08 -22.76 -28.00
C ILE A 144 33.74 -22.35 -28.60
N TYR A 145 33.46 -21.05 -28.66
CA TYR A 145 32.23 -20.57 -29.26
C TYR A 145 32.39 -19.16 -29.85
N SER A 146 31.60 -18.85 -30.88
CA SER A 146 31.36 -17.46 -31.28
C SER A 146 30.19 -16.86 -30.50
N LEU A 147 30.21 -15.55 -30.33
CA LEU A 147 29.13 -14.77 -29.70
C LEU A 147 29.03 -13.43 -30.44
N ASN A 148 28.15 -13.37 -31.43
CA ASN A 148 28.07 -12.23 -32.34
C ASN A 148 26.98 -11.26 -31.86
N PHE A 149 27.32 -10.41 -30.91
CA PHE A 149 26.37 -9.43 -30.39
C PHE A 149 26.55 -8.06 -31.05
N HIS A 150 25.47 -7.48 -31.59
CA HIS A 150 25.47 -6.29 -32.44
C HIS A 150 26.31 -6.44 -33.72
N GLU A 151 27.60 -6.12 -33.63
CA GLU A 151 28.55 -6.03 -34.74
C GLU A 151 29.83 -6.83 -34.40
N SER A 152 29.74 -7.90 -33.60
CA SER A 152 30.94 -8.67 -33.20
C SER A 152 31.30 -9.79 -34.18
N ALA A 153 30.52 -10.04 -35.23
CA ALA A 153 30.83 -11.04 -36.25
C ALA A 153 32.12 -10.68 -37.02
N GLN A 154 32.34 -9.38 -37.25
CA GLN A 154 33.57 -8.84 -37.82
C GLN A 154 34.84 -9.25 -37.05
N GLY A 155 34.72 -9.67 -35.79
CA GLY A 155 35.84 -10.09 -34.95
C GLY A 155 36.58 -11.32 -35.48
N TRP A 156 35.89 -12.18 -36.23
CA TRP A 156 36.43 -13.47 -36.69
C TRP A 156 36.07 -13.84 -38.14
N MET A 157 35.16 -13.11 -38.80
CA MET A 157 34.86 -13.30 -40.22
C MET A 157 34.63 -12.00 -40.99
N PRO A 158 35.10 -11.88 -42.25
CA PRO A 158 34.76 -10.75 -43.10
C PRO A 158 33.27 -10.80 -43.45
N CYS A 159 32.52 -9.75 -43.12
CA CYS A 159 31.07 -9.71 -43.34
C CYS A 159 30.55 -8.28 -43.56
N ASN A 160 29.32 -8.14 -44.03
CA ASN A 160 28.58 -6.89 -43.92
C ASN A 160 27.78 -6.95 -42.62
N ASP A 161 28.40 -6.52 -41.52
CA ASP A 161 27.87 -6.71 -40.17
C ASP A 161 26.71 -5.75 -39.86
N ARG A 162 25.53 -6.04 -40.42
CA ARG A 162 24.28 -5.30 -40.28
C ARG A 162 23.11 -6.26 -40.04
N PRO A 163 22.12 -5.89 -39.23
CA PRO A 163 20.95 -6.73 -39.00
C PRO A 163 20.04 -6.85 -40.25
N ASP A 164 20.12 -5.90 -41.20
CA ASP A 164 19.28 -5.85 -42.40
C ASP A 164 19.84 -6.50 -43.66
N ASP A 165 21.08 -6.98 -43.63
CA ASP A 165 21.71 -7.70 -44.76
C ASP A 165 21.72 -9.20 -44.46
N LYS A 166 20.56 -9.87 -44.63
CA LYS A 166 20.44 -11.30 -44.41
C LYS A 166 20.92 -12.09 -45.63
N ALA A 167 21.69 -13.13 -45.38
CA ALA A 167 22.25 -14.00 -46.42
C ALA A 167 22.05 -15.47 -46.08
N THR A 168 22.15 -16.37 -47.06
CA THR A 168 22.30 -17.80 -46.75
C THR A 168 23.73 -18.11 -46.30
N PHE A 169 23.95 -19.14 -45.48
CA PHE A 169 25.26 -19.41 -44.87
C PHE A 169 25.66 -20.90 -44.99
N HIS A 170 26.89 -21.14 -45.41
CA HIS A 170 27.52 -22.46 -45.44
C HIS A 170 28.84 -22.40 -44.67
N LEU A 171 29.00 -23.29 -43.70
CA LEU A 171 30.22 -23.44 -42.92
C LEU A 171 30.89 -24.79 -43.16
N GLU A 172 32.17 -24.75 -43.47
CA GLU A 172 33.09 -25.89 -43.48
C GLU A 172 34.06 -25.73 -42.31
N CYS A 173 33.71 -26.28 -41.14
CA CYS A 173 34.48 -26.10 -39.91
C CYS A 173 35.45 -27.27 -39.71
N THR A 174 36.74 -27.01 -39.83
CA THR A 174 37.81 -27.99 -39.62
C THR A 174 38.38 -27.85 -38.21
N VAL A 175 38.31 -28.93 -37.44
CA VAL A 175 38.70 -28.99 -36.02
C VAL A 175 39.49 -30.27 -35.73
N PRO A 176 40.24 -30.35 -34.61
CA PRO A 176 40.84 -31.62 -34.18
C PRO A 176 39.81 -32.75 -34.08
N ALA A 177 40.17 -33.93 -34.59
CA ALA A 177 39.27 -35.08 -34.63
C ALA A 177 38.76 -35.48 -33.24
N GLY A 178 37.47 -35.81 -33.14
CA GLY A 178 36.81 -36.19 -31.89
C GLY A 178 36.14 -35.04 -31.13
N LEU A 179 36.25 -33.79 -31.60
CA LEU A 179 35.43 -32.68 -31.12
C LEU A 179 34.09 -32.65 -31.86
N THR A 180 33.03 -32.21 -31.18
CA THR A 180 31.72 -31.97 -31.77
C THR A 180 31.58 -30.50 -32.11
N THR A 181 31.01 -30.20 -33.27
CA THR A 181 30.55 -28.85 -33.62
C THR A 181 29.04 -28.74 -33.52
N ALA A 182 28.52 -27.57 -33.16
CA ALA A 182 27.12 -27.20 -33.28
C ALA A 182 27.04 -25.80 -33.89
N ALA A 183 26.25 -25.63 -34.95
CA ALA A 183 26.15 -24.38 -35.70
C ALA A 183 24.75 -24.18 -36.29
N ASN A 184 24.53 -23.06 -36.98
CA ASN A 184 23.28 -22.77 -37.68
C ASN A 184 23.00 -23.80 -38.79
N GLY A 185 21.73 -23.98 -39.13
CA GLY A 185 21.23 -24.88 -40.16
C GLY A 185 21.52 -26.36 -39.95
N LYS A 186 21.58 -27.15 -41.01
CA LYS A 186 21.69 -28.62 -40.93
C LYS A 186 23.12 -29.11 -41.09
N LEU A 187 23.55 -30.04 -40.23
CA LEU A 187 24.78 -30.80 -40.44
C LEU A 187 24.59 -31.77 -41.62
N ILE A 188 25.34 -31.55 -42.69
CA ILE A 188 25.25 -32.32 -43.94
C ILE A 188 26.20 -33.52 -43.92
N GLU A 189 27.45 -33.30 -43.53
CA GLU A 189 28.49 -34.32 -43.55
C GLU A 189 29.60 -34.00 -42.54
N VAL A 190 30.28 -35.04 -42.07
CA VAL A 190 31.54 -34.95 -41.33
C VAL A 190 32.58 -35.80 -42.05
N ILE A 191 33.72 -35.20 -42.39
CA ILE A 191 34.79 -35.85 -43.14
C ILE A 191 36.05 -35.94 -42.27
N ASP A 192 36.58 -37.16 -42.08
CA ASP A 192 37.91 -37.39 -41.53
C ASP A 192 38.97 -37.07 -42.62
N ASN A 193 39.81 -36.08 -42.34
CA ASN A 193 40.82 -35.58 -43.28
C ASN A 193 42.07 -36.48 -43.35
N GLY A 194 42.19 -37.47 -42.45
CA GLY A 194 43.30 -38.42 -42.41
C GLY A 194 44.61 -37.84 -41.85
N ASP A 195 44.58 -36.62 -41.31
CA ASP A 195 45.70 -35.93 -40.68
C ASP A 195 45.48 -35.64 -39.19
N GLY A 196 44.40 -36.16 -38.62
CA GLY A 196 44.01 -35.92 -37.22
C GLY A 196 43.00 -34.79 -37.03
N THR A 197 42.48 -34.22 -38.12
CA THR A 197 41.36 -33.27 -38.12
C THR A 197 40.10 -33.87 -38.77
N GLU A 198 38.95 -33.30 -38.43
CA GLU A 198 37.66 -33.56 -39.07
C GLU A 198 37.07 -32.25 -39.58
N THR A 199 36.44 -32.27 -40.76
CA THR A 199 35.69 -31.13 -41.32
C THR A 199 34.19 -31.39 -41.23
N HIS A 200 33.47 -30.49 -40.57
CA HIS A 200 32.02 -30.54 -40.35
C HIS A 200 31.35 -29.54 -41.29
N PHE A 201 30.42 -30.03 -42.12
CA PHE A 201 29.73 -29.24 -43.14
C PHE A 201 28.33 -28.87 -42.67
N TRP A 202 28.10 -27.58 -42.40
CA TRP A 202 26.83 -27.03 -41.93
C TRP A 202 26.20 -26.14 -42.99
N GLN A 203 24.90 -26.29 -43.22
CA GLN A 203 24.16 -25.56 -44.25
C GLN A 203 22.91 -24.90 -43.67
N GLU A 204 22.88 -23.57 -43.68
CA GLU A 204 21.74 -22.71 -43.38
C GLU A 204 21.22 -22.13 -44.72
N ASN A 205 20.01 -22.55 -45.09
CA ASN A 205 19.37 -22.15 -46.35
C ASN A 205 18.33 -21.05 -46.13
N TYR A 206 17.92 -20.77 -44.89
CA TYR A 206 17.13 -19.59 -44.60
C TYR A 206 18.06 -18.37 -44.47
N PRO A 207 17.65 -17.19 -44.94
CA PRO A 207 18.44 -15.97 -44.76
C PRO A 207 18.67 -15.70 -43.27
N ILE A 208 19.94 -15.53 -42.89
CA ILE A 208 20.42 -15.28 -41.53
C ILE A 208 21.17 -13.94 -41.48
N ALA A 209 20.96 -13.16 -40.42
CA ALA A 209 21.76 -11.96 -40.14
C ALA A 209 23.09 -12.34 -39.46
N THR A 210 24.14 -11.53 -39.64
CA THR A 210 25.50 -11.84 -39.15
C THR A 210 25.58 -12.01 -37.63
N TYR A 211 24.78 -11.25 -36.87
CA TYR A 211 24.72 -11.35 -35.42
C TYR A 211 24.14 -12.70 -34.94
N LEU A 212 23.39 -13.41 -35.78
CA LEU A 212 22.79 -14.71 -35.43
C LEU A 212 23.68 -15.91 -35.78
N ILE A 213 24.80 -15.69 -36.46
CA ILE A 213 25.72 -16.76 -36.85
C ILE A 213 26.50 -17.26 -35.63
N VAL A 214 26.47 -18.57 -35.42
CA VAL A 214 27.13 -19.23 -34.29
C VAL A 214 27.90 -20.48 -34.70
N ILE A 215 29.01 -20.70 -34.01
CA ILE A 215 29.77 -21.94 -34.03
C ILE A 215 30.12 -22.29 -32.59
N HIS A 216 29.78 -23.49 -32.15
CA HIS A 216 30.27 -24.12 -30.93
C HIS A 216 31.19 -25.29 -31.28
N ILE A 217 32.29 -25.44 -30.56
CA ILE A 217 33.27 -26.52 -30.75
C ILE A 217 33.68 -27.04 -29.38
N GLY A 218 33.51 -28.34 -29.14
CA GLY A 218 33.97 -28.95 -27.89
C GLY A 218 33.50 -30.38 -27.67
N GLU A 219 33.71 -30.88 -26.45
CA GLU A 219 33.19 -32.17 -26.02
C GLU A 219 31.71 -32.03 -25.61
N TYR A 220 30.81 -32.34 -26.55
CA TYR A 220 29.36 -32.33 -26.32
C TYR A 220 28.78 -33.74 -26.23
N ALA A 221 27.81 -33.92 -25.33
CA ALA A 221 26.81 -34.96 -25.41
C ALA A 221 25.60 -34.40 -26.19
N VAL A 222 25.10 -35.15 -27.17
CA VAL A 222 23.98 -34.72 -28.01
C VAL A 222 22.74 -35.48 -27.59
N LEU A 223 21.75 -34.76 -27.07
CA LEU A 223 20.40 -35.26 -26.84
C LEU A 223 19.53 -34.90 -28.04
N THR A 224 18.51 -35.70 -28.31
CA THR A 224 17.64 -35.55 -29.49
C THR A 224 16.18 -35.64 -29.09
N ASP A 225 15.37 -34.77 -29.67
CA ASP A 225 13.91 -34.82 -29.63
C ASP A 225 13.36 -34.59 -31.04
N THR A 226 12.04 -34.59 -31.19
CA THR A 226 11.38 -34.48 -32.48
C THR A 226 10.13 -33.62 -32.36
N TYR A 227 10.11 -32.51 -33.11
CA TYR A 227 8.96 -31.61 -33.20
C TYR A 227 7.99 -32.13 -34.28
N PRO A 228 6.74 -32.47 -33.92
CA PRO A 228 5.74 -32.92 -34.90
C PRO A 228 5.10 -31.74 -35.63
N THR A 229 4.97 -31.85 -36.94
CA THR A 229 4.14 -30.96 -37.78
C THR A 229 2.88 -31.70 -38.23
N GLU A 230 1.97 -31.04 -38.96
CA GLU A 230 0.77 -31.71 -39.50
C GLU A 230 1.10 -32.90 -40.43
N THR A 231 2.25 -32.87 -41.12
CA THR A 231 2.57 -33.83 -42.18
C THR A 231 3.89 -34.57 -42.03
N ASP A 232 4.80 -34.08 -41.19
CA ASP A 232 6.16 -34.61 -41.02
C ASP A 232 6.70 -34.29 -39.62
N THR A 233 7.98 -34.51 -39.40
CA THR A 233 8.69 -34.17 -38.17
C THR A 233 9.98 -33.40 -38.45
N MET A 234 10.35 -32.49 -37.55
CA MET A 234 11.65 -31.82 -37.54
C MET A 234 12.50 -32.32 -36.36
N ASP A 235 13.79 -32.57 -36.60
CA ASP A 235 14.72 -32.96 -35.53
C ASP A 235 15.03 -31.77 -34.61
N VAL A 236 15.09 -32.03 -33.30
CA VAL A 236 15.51 -31.07 -32.27
C VAL A 236 16.75 -31.61 -31.56
N PHE A 237 17.78 -30.79 -31.41
CA PHE A 237 19.06 -31.21 -30.80
C PHE A 237 19.42 -30.38 -29.58
N TYR A 238 19.93 -31.02 -28.53
CA TYR A 238 20.51 -30.34 -27.37
C TYR A 238 21.98 -30.75 -27.23
N TYR A 239 22.87 -29.82 -27.54
CA TYR A 239 24.32 -29.96 -27.39
C TYR A 239 24.71 -29.49 -25.99
N VAL A 240 24.83 -30.44 -25.07
CA VAL A 240 25.14 -30.15 -23.67
C VAL A 240 26.46 -30.78 -23.25
N ARG A 241 27.16 -30.21 -22.27
CA ARG A 241 28.39 -30.83 -21.76
C ARG A 241 28.03 -32.19 -21.13
N PRO A 242 28.92 -33.20 -21.16
CA PRO A 242 28.62 -34.52 -20.58
C PRO A 242 28.15 -34.49 -19.12
N SER A 243 28.59 -33.48 -18.34
CA SER A 243 28.15 -33.27 -16.95
C SER A 243 26.72 -32.74 -16.79
N GLU A 244 26.10 -32.26 -17.87
CA GLU A 244 24.81 -31.56 -17.89
C GLU A 244 23.65 -32.43 -18.37
N VAL A 245 23.93 -33.63 -18.86
CA VAL A 245 22.91 -34.51 -19.48
C VAL A 245 21.67 -34.68 -18.59
N GLY A 246 21.85 -35.02 -17.30
CA GLY A 246 20.71 -35.21 -16.39
C GLY A 246 19.87 -33.94 -16.19
N PRO A 247 20.46 -32.80 -15.78
CA PRO A 247 19.75 -31.53 -15.71
C PRO A 247 19.08 -31.08 -17.03
N ALA A 248 19.72 -31.35 -18.18
CA ALA A 248 19.19 -31.00 -19.48
C ALA A 248 17.94 -31.83 -19.85
N GLU A 249 17.95 -33.14 -19.59
CA GLU A 249 16.78 -34.01 -19.80
C GLU A 249 15.56 -33.54 -18.99
N GLU A 250 15.77 -33.05 -17.77
CA GLU A 250 14.69 -32.48 -16.94
C GLU A 250 14.20 -31.14 -17.51
N SER A 251 15.13 -30.25 -17.86
CA SER A 251 14.82 -28.87 -18.22
C SER A 251 14.18 -28.74 -19.62
N PHE A 252 14.55 -29.60 -20.56
CA PHE A 252 14.01 -29.60 -21.92
C PHE A 252 12.78 -30.51 -22.10
N SER A 253 12.27 -31.11 -21.01
CA SER A 253 11.10 -32.00 -21.08
C SER A 253 9.81 -31.33 -21.58
N SER A 254 9.71 -30.01 -21.46
CA SER A 254 8.61 -29.14 -21.92
C SER A 254 8.90 -28.43 -23.25
N PHE A 255 10.08 -28.61 -23.84
CA PHE A 255 10.55 -27.80 -24.97
C PHE A 255 9.66 -27.94 -26.22
N ILE A 256 9.20 -29.16 -26.52
CA ILE A 256 8.28 -29.41 -27.64
C ILE A 256 6.89 -28.80 -27.39
N ASP A 257 6.42 -28.77 -26.14
CA ASP A 257 5.17 -28.12 -25.77
C ASP A 257 5.29 -26.59 -25.94
N MET A 258 6.42 -25.99 -25.54
CA MET A 258 6.71 -24.57 -25.79
C MET A 258 6.68 -24.24 -27.29
N MET A 259 7.37 -25.03 -28.11
CA MET A 259 7.36 -24.86 -29.57
C MET A 259 5.94 -24.94 -30.14
N THR A 260 5.12 -25.85 -29.62
CA THR A 260 3.72 -26.02 -30.04
C THR A 260 2.85 -24.82 -29.65
N ILE A 261 3.02 -24.27 -28.45
CA ILE A 261 2.32 -23.05 -28.01
C ILE A 261 2.66 -21.87 -28.93
N TYR A 262 3.94 -21.61 -29.19
CA TYR A 262 4.37 -20.54 -30.08
C TYR A 262 3.91 -20.73 -31.51
N ALA A 263 3.97 -21.96 -32.03
CA ALA A 263 3.46 -22.27 -33.36
C ALA A 263 1.95 -21.94 -33.50
N ASN A 264 1.16 -22.23 -32.47
CA ASN A 264 -0.28 -21.93 -32.46
C ASN A 264 -0.58 -20.43 -32.37
N ARG A 265 0.27 -19.65 -31.67
CA ARG A 265 0.07 -18.21 -31.46
C ARG A 265 0.60 -17.37 -32.61
N PHE A 266 1.80 -17.67 -33.10
CA PHE A 266 2.55 -16.83 -34.05
C PHE A 266 2.60 -17.41 -35.47
N GLY A 267 2.26 -18.69 -35.63
CA GLY A 267 2.42 -19.44 -36.87
C GLY A 267 3.56 -20.45 -36.76
N GLU A 268 3.55 -21.45 -37.63
CA GLU A 268 4.49 -22.58 -37.60
C GLU A 268 5.98 -22.18 -37.57
N TYR A 269 6.83 -23.01 -36.95
CA TYR A 269 8.26 -22.77 -36.77
C TYR A 269 8.96 -22.35 -38.08
N PRO A 270 9.76 -21.26 -38.08
CA PRO A 270 10.26 -20.68 -39.33
C PRO A 270 11.31 -21.51 -40.07
N PHE A 271 12.01 -22.44 -39.40
CA PHE A 271 13.15 -23.15 -40.00
C PHE A 271 12.91 -24.65 -40.16
N LEU A 272 11.65 -25.06 -40.37
CA LEU A 272 11.17 -26.44 -40.35
C LEU A 272 11.96 -27.45 -41.21
N THR A 273 12.52 -27.03 -42.34
CA THR A 273 13.26 -27.94 -43.24
C THR A 273 14.67 -28.26 -42.76
N GLU A 274 15.11 -27.63 -41.67
CA GLU A 274 16.44 -27.77 -41.10
C GLU A 274 16.38 -28.44 -39.74
N LYS A 275 16.40 -27.66 -38.65
CA LYS A 275 16.37 -28.15 -37.27
C LYS A 275 16.01 -27.02 -36.30
N MET A 276 15.71 -27.39 -35.06
CA MET A 276 15.92 -26.52 -33.90
C MET A 276 17.03 -27.09 -33.03
N ALA A 277 17.88 -26.26 -32.45
CA ALA A 277 18.90 -26.72 -31.52
C ALA A 277 19.18 -25.75 -30.37
N VAL A 278 19.67 -26.31 -29.27
CA VAL A 278 20.21 -25.54 -28.13
C VAL A 278 21.63 -26.02 -27.87
N ALA A 279 22.58 -25.10 -27.75
CA ALA A 279 23.95 -25.42 -27.39
C ALA A 279 24.35 -24.73 -26.08
N THR A 280 24.90 -25.49 -25.13
CA THR A 280 25.36 -24.88 -23.87
C THR A 280 26.77 -24.33 -24.02
N ALA A 281 26.96 -23.08 -23.63
CA ALA A 281 28.28 -22.45 -23.59
C ALA A 281 28.36 -21.46 -22.42
N PRO A 282 29.54 -21.24 -21.82
CA PRO A 282 29.71 -20.33 -20.69
C PRO A 282 29.72 -18.85 -21.15
N ILE A 283 28.65 -18.43 -21.83
CA ILE A 283 28.44 -17.04 -22.22
C ILE A 283 28.19 -16.17 -20.98
N ILE A 284 28.35 -14.86 -21.15
CA ILE A 284 28.13 -13.88 -20.07
C ILE A 284 26.64 -13.58 -19.82
N PHE A 285 25.79 -13.83 -20.82
CA PHE A 285 24.35 -13.62 -20.78
C PHE A 285 23.61 -14.87 -20.28
N ALA A 286 22.29 -14.79 -20.13
CA ALA A 286 21.46 -15.96 -19.80
C ALA A 286 21.31 -16.89 -21.02
N GLY A 287 21.06 -16.31 -22.19
CA GLY A 287 21.09 -16.96 -23.49
C GLY A 287 21.52 -15.98 -24.59
N MET A 288 21.53 -16.47 -25.82
CA MET A 288 21.65 -15.68 -27.05
C MET A 288 20.97 -16.46 -28.16
N GLU A 289 20.08 -15.81 -28.90
CA GLU A 289 19.05 -16.37 -29.75
C GLU A 289 19.50 -17.00 -31.08
N HIS A 290 20.81 -17.18 -31.33
CA HIS A 290 21.37 -17.61 -32.62
C HIS A 290 20.46 -18.56 -33.42
N GLN A 291 20.06 -18.12 -34.62
CA GLN A 291 19.09 -18.78 -35.50
C GLN A 291 19.34 -20.29 -35.66
N THR A 292 18.32 -21.11 -35.38
CA THR A 292 18.31 -22.59 -35.39
C THR A 292 19.25 -23.29 -34.40
N CYS A 293 20.03 -22.56 -33.60
CA CYS A 293 20.99 -23.12 -32.65
C CYS A 293 21.31 -22.13 -31.52
N TYR A 294 20.31 -21.68 -30.77
CA TYR A 294 20.53 -20.67 -29.74
C TYR A 294 21.47 -21.19 -28.64
N THR A 295 22.23 -20.27 -28.05
CA THR A 295 23.19 -20.56 -27.00
C THR A 295 22.53 -20.39 -25.63
N LEU A 296 22.62 -21.40 -24.77
CA LEU A 296 22.15 -21.30 -23.38
C LEU A 296 23.32 -21.29 -22.42
N ASN A 297 23.33 -20.35 -21.47
CA ASN A 297 24.27 -20.42 -20.37
C ASN A 297 23.90 -21.56 -19.42
N PRO A 298 24.81 -22.51 -19.14
CA PRO A 298 24.57 -23.59 -18.19
C PRO A 298 24.02 -23.17 -16.82
N ALA A 299 24.31 -21.95 -16.36
CA ALA A 299 23.81 -21.43 -15.10
C ALA A 299 22.28 -21.24 -15.08
N PHE A 300 21.66 -21.12 -16.26
CA PHE A 300 20.23 -20.91 -16.46
C PHE A 300 19.55 -22.12 -17.08
N LEU A 301 20.21 -23.29 -17.10
CA LEU A 301 19.68 -24.51 -17.71
C LEU A 301 18.31 -24.91 -17.14
N SER A 302 18.05 -24.64 -15.86
CA SER A 302 16.76 -24.92 -15.21
C SER A 302 15.75 -23.77 -15.26
N ASP A 303 16.09 -22.66 -15.92
CA ASP A 303 15.24 -21.47 -15.98
C ASP A 303 14.34 -21.54 -17.22
N GLN A 304 13.07 -21.86 -17.00
CA GLN A 304 12.10 -22.00 -18.08
C GLN A 304 11.78 -20.67 -18.76
N SER A 305 11.93 -19.53 -18.06
CA SER A 305 11.72 -18.19 -18.65
C SER A 305 12.77 -17.89 -19.70
N VAL A 306 14.05 -18.16 -19.40
CA VAL A 306 15.15 -18.00 -20.35
C VAL A 306 14.98 -18.95 -21.53
N ILE A 307 14.67 -20.23 -21.29
CA ILE A 307 14.49 -21.21 -22.38
C ILE A 307 13.37 -20.77 -23.34
N CYS A 308 12.23 -20.32 -22.83
CA CYS A 308 11.13 -19.89 -23.68
C CYS A 308 11.39 -18.53 -24.35
N HIS A 309 12.17 -17.64 -23.71
CA HIS A 309 12.65 -16.38 -24.30
C HIS A 309 13.49 -16.65 -25.54
N GLU A 310 14.59 -17.41 -25.39
CA GLU A 310 15.51 -17.71 -26.49
C GLU A 310 14.83 -18.50 -27.63
N LEU A 311 13.90 -19.40 -27.29
CA LEU A 311 13.12 -20.12 -28.29
C LEU A 311 12.18 -19.18 -29.08
N SER A 312 11.58 -18.19 -28.42
CA SER A 312 10.65 -17.28 -29.09
C SER A 312 11.32 -16.40 -30.15
N HIS A 313 12.60 -16.09 -29.96
CA HIS A 313 13.37 -15.31 -30.91
C HIS A 313 13.50 -15.95 -32.30
N GLN A 314 13.32 -17.28 -32.39
CA GLN A 314 13.27 -17.97 -33.67
C GLN A 314 12.21 -17.36 -34.60
N TRP A 315 11.10 -16.84 -34.06
CA TRP A 315 10.15 -16.00 -34.78
C TRP A 315 10.54 -14.52 -34.76
N TRP A 316 10.87 -14.00 -33.57
CA TRP A 316 11.04 -12.57 -33.28
C TRP A 316 12.50 -12.19 -33.06
N GLY A 317 13.16 -11.68 -34.08
CA GLY A 317 14.59 -11.39 -34.05
C GLY A 317 15.36 -12.27 -35.01
N ASP A 318 14.93 -13.52 -35.26
CA ASP A 318 15.63 -14.39 -36.22
C ASP A 318 14.95 -14.41 -37.58
N ALA A 319 13.74 -14.98 -37.66
CA ALA A 319 13.00 -15.03 -38.91
C ALA A 319 12.60 -13.62 -39.36
N VAL A 320 12.20 -12.77 -38.41
CA VAL A 320 11.94 -11.35 -38.60
C VAL A 320 12.96 -10.55 -37.79
N THR A 321 14.04 -10.13 -38.43
CA THR A 321 15.10 -9.31 -37.81
C THR A 321 14.69 -7.82 -37.77
N PRO A 322 15.28 -7.00 -36.88
CA PRO A 322 15.03 -5.57 -36.88
C PRO A 322 15.64 -4.93 -38.14
N LEU A 323 15.00 -3.89 -38.68
CA LEU A 323 15.55 -3.13 -39.81
C LEU A 323 16.79 -2.33 -39.40
N GLU A 324 16.75 -1.73 -38.21
CA GLU A 324 17.87 -1.04 -37.59
C GLU A 324 17.90 -1.38 -36.10
N TRP A 325 19.04 -1.25 -35.43
CA TRP A 325 19.13 -1.48 -33.98
C TRP A 325 18.23 -0.56 -33.14
N ALA A 326 17.73 0.54 -33.71
CA ALA A 326 16.72 1.38 -33.08
C ALA A 326 15.38 0.63 -32.83
N ASP A 327 15.11 -0.41 -33.62
CA ASP A 327 13.92 -1.25 -33.56
C ASP A 327 14.08 -2.48 -32.64
N ILE A 328 15.20 -2.61 -31.90
CA ILE A 328 15.54 -3.81 -31.12
C ILE A 328 14.47 -4.23 -30.09
N TRP A 329 13.63 -3.29 -29.64
CA TRP A 329 12.49 -3.59 -28.76
C TRP A 329 11.49 -4.57 -29.40
N LEU A 330 11.42 -4.66 -30.74
CA LEU A 330 10.61 -5.64 -31.46
C LEU A 330 11.14 -7.07 -31.28
N ASN A 331 12.43 -7.25 -30.98
CA ASN A 331 12.98 -8.55 -30.65
C ASN A 331 12.72 -8.84 -29.17
N GLU A 332 13.31 -8.02 -28.30
CA GLU A 332 13.37 -8.27 -26.86
C GLU A 332 11.99 -8.17 -26.20
N GLY A 333 11.18 -7.19 -26.60
CA GLY A 333 9.84 -7.00 -26.07
C GLY A 333 8.88 -8.13 -26.46
N PHE A 334 9.02 -8.65 -27.69
CA PHE A 334 8.26 -9.82 -28.12
C PHE A 334 8.72 -11.09 -27.40
N ALA A 335 10.02 -11.27 -27.23
CA ALA A 335 10.55 -12.44 -26.55
C ALA A 335 10.13 -12.47 -25.08
N THR A 336 10.25 -11.34 -24.37
CA THR A 336 9.76 -11.23 -22.99
C THR A 336 8.24 -11.37 -22.88
N TYR A 337 7.45 -10.89 -23.85
CA TYR A 337 6.00 -11.14 -23.84
C TYR A 337 5.66 -12.60 -24.14
N SER A 338 6.48 -13.28 -24.94
CA SER A 338 6.31 -14.71 -25.26
C SER A 338 6.51 -15.57 -24.02
N GLU A 339 7.37 -15.16 -23.08
CA GLU A 339 7.44 -15.78 -21.75
C GLU A 339 6.07 -15.73 -21.06
N ALA A 340 5.45 -14.55 -20.99
CA ALA A 340 4.15 -14.37 -20.36
C ALA A 340 3.06 -15.25 -21.01
N ILE A 341 3.07 -15.34 -22.35
CA ILE A 341 2.17 -16.22 -23.12
C ILE A 341 2.40 -17.69 -22.75
N TYR A 342 3.65 -18.15 -22.76
CA TYR A 342 3.96 -19.55 -22.45
C TYR A 342 3.52 -19.92 -21.02
N PHE A 343 3.85 -19.08 -20.03
CA PHE A 343 3.51 -19.35 -18.65
C PHE A 343 1.99 -19.37 -18.40
N ASP A 344 1.23 -18.53 -19.10
CA ASP A 344 -0.24 -18.52 -19.04
C ASP A 344 -0.85 -19.75 -19.74
N ASP A 345 -0.45 -20.03 -20.99
CA ASP A 345 -0.98 -21.16 -21.77
C ASP A 345 -0.58 -22.53 -21.22
N ALA A 346 0.53 -22.61 -20.50
CA ALA A 346 0.98 -23.81 -19.80
C ALA A 346 0.40 -23.97 -18.38
N ASP A 347 -0.53 -23.10 -17.96
CA ASP A 347 -1.13 -23.06 -16.62
C ASP A 347 -0.09 -22.98 -15.48
N ILE A 348 1.04 -22.28 -15.71
CA ILE A 348 2.14 -22.12 -14.73
C ILE A 348 1.93 -20.86 -13.89
N THR A 349 1.81 -19.71 -14.55
CA THR A 349 1.61 -18.40 -13.93
C THR A 349 0.59 -17.63 -14.76
N PRO A 350 -0.53 -17.15 -14.17
CA PRO A 350 -1.50 -16.35 -14.89
C PRO A 350 -0.88 -15.10 -15.51
N LEU A 351 -1.33 -14.72 -16.71
CA LEU A 351 -0.82 -13.56 -17.44
C LEU A 351 -0.70 -12.28 -16.59
N PRO A 352 -1.74 -11.84 -15.82
CA PRO A 352 -1.64 -10.63 -14.99
C PRO A 352 -0.53 -10.68 -13.94
N ASP A 353 -0.30 -11.87 -13.36
CA ASP A 353 0.71 -12.10 -12.34
C ASP A 353 2.11 -12.08 -12.94
N TYR A 354 2.30 -12.67 -14.13
CA TYR A 354 3.56 -12.62 -14.84
C TYR A 354 3.95 -11.19 -15.20
N MET A 355 3.03 -10.43 -15.80
CA MET A 355 3.26 -9.04 -16.20
C MET A 355 3.64 -8.14 -15.01
N ASN A 356 3.08 -8.41 -13.82
CA ASN A 356 3.44 -7.70 -12.57
C ASN A 356 4.88 -7.95 -12.10
N THR A 357 5.55 -9.01 -12.58
CA THR A 357 6.96 -9.26 -12.24
C THR A 357 7.93 -8.36 -13.02
N LEU A 358 7.49 -7.79 -14.15
CA LEU A 358 8.26 -6.95 -15.06
C LEU A 358 8.39 -5.51 -14.54
N THR A 359 8.99 -5.38 -13.36
CA THR A 359 9.05 -4.12 -12.59
C THR A 359 9.99 -3.07 -13.17
N ALA A 360 10.89 -3.41 -14.10
CA ALA A 360 11.80 -2.47 -14.74
C ALA A 360 11.12 -1.70 -15.89
N ALA A 361 9.86 -1.99 -16.22
CA ALA A 361 9.06 -1.33 -17.27
C ALA A 361 8.82 0.18 -17.06
N PHE A 362 9.21 0.73 -15.90
CA PHE A 362 8.97 2.12 -15.54
C PHE A 362 10.24 2.94 -15.64
N ASN A 363 10.30 3.81 -16.65
CA ASN A 363 11.39 4.77 -16.85
C ASN A 363 10.81 6.07 -17.44
N ASP A 364 11.14 7.19 -16.81
CA ASP A 364 10.65 8.51 -17.18
C ASP A 364 11.61 9.25 -18.14
N GLU A 365 12.82 8.72 -18.38
CA GLU A 365 13.89 9.43 -19.08
C GLU A 365 14.00 9.06 -20.56
N TYR A 366 13.81 7.78 -20.91
CA TYR A 366 14.06 7.28 -22.26
C TYR A 366 12.88 6.48 -22.84
N PRO A 367 12.61 6.59 -24.15
CA PRO A 367 11.71 5.68 -24.87
C PRO A 367 12.34 4.30 -25.08
N ILE A 368 11.55 3.30 -25.48
CA ILE A 368 12.08 1.97 -25.85
C ILE A 368 12.61 1.94 -27.29
N TYR A 369 12.09 2.81 -28.17
CA TYR A 369 12.65 3.00 -29.51
C TYR A 369 13.94 3.82 -29.46
N ASN A 370 14.99 3.37 -30.16
CA ASN A 370 16.29 4.05 -30.24
C ASN A 370 16.86 4.42 -28.85
N HIS A 371 16.72 3.50 -27.89
CA HIS A 371 17.25 3.70 -26.55
C HIS A 371 18.80 3.83 -26.61
N PRO A 372 19.44 4.73 -25.82
CA PRO A 372 20.88 4.96 -25.88
C PRO A 372 21.76 3.77 -25.46
N ASP A 373 21.16 2.83 -24.71
CA ASP A 373 21.68 1.49 -24.45
C ASP A 373 20.74 0.52 -25.17
N PHE A 374 21.26 -0.40 -25.99
CA PHE A 374 20.40 -1.30 -26.75
C PHE A 374 19.70 -2.34 -25.87
N PHE A 375 20.30 -2.72 -24.73
CA PHE A 375 19.83 -3.85 -23.92
C PHE A 375 19.67 -3.56 -22.42
N PRO A 376 19.07 -2.43 -22.00
CA PRO A 376 18.63 -2.27 -20.64
C PRO A 376 17.41 -3.16 -20.40
N THR A 377 17.27 -3.72 -19.20
CA THR A 377 16.07 -4.48 -18.78
C THR A 377 14.76 -3.72 -19.02
N TYR A 378 14.80 -2.39 -19.10
CA TYR A 378 13.66 -1.55 -19.47
C TYR A 378 13.12 -1.81 -20.88
N VAL A 379 13.97 -2.03 -21.90
CA VAL A 379 13.52 -2.30 -23.29
C VAL A 379 12.74 -3.61 -23.36
N TYR A 380 13.19 -4.62 -22.60
CA TYR A 380 12.54 -5.92 -22.43
C TYR A 380 11.18 -5.77 -21.73
N ASP A 381 11.20 -5.31 -20.46
CA ASP A 381 10.03 -5.25 -19.62
C ASP A 381 8.94 -4.32 -20.21
N LYS A 382 9.32 -3.11 -20.64
CA LYS A 382 8.35 -2.18 -21.24
C LYS A 382 7.94 -2.65 -22.64
N GLY A 383 8.83 -3.25 -23.43
CA GLY A 383 8.48 -3.85 -24.72
C GLY A 383 7.40 -4.92 -24.56
N ALA A 384 7.51 -5.79 -23.54
CA ALA A 384 6.48 -6.78 -23.25
C ALA A 384 5.16 -6.15 -22.78
N TRP A 385 5.22 -5.11 -21.95
CA TRP A 385 4.03 -4.34 -21.57
C TRP A 385 3.36 -3.65 -22.76
N VAL A 386 4.13 -3.17 -23.74
CA VAL A 386 3.60 -2.61 -24.99
C VAL A 386 2.81 -3.67 -25.75
N GLN A 387 3.32 -4.90 -25.88
CA GLN A 387 2.58 -5.99 -26.52
C GLN A 387 1.30 -6.35 -25.73
N HIS A 388 1.40 -6.44 -24.41
CA HIS A 388 0.27 -6.74 -23.54
C HIS A 388 -0.84 -5.68 -23.60
N MET A 389 -0.48 -4.39 -23.52
CA MET A 389 -1.42 -3.28 -23.64
C MET A 389 -2.03 -3.22 -25.04
N LEU A 390 -1.24 -3.46 -26.09
CA LEU A 390 -1.72 -3.47 -27.47
C LEU A 390 -2.75 -4.60 -27.67
N ARG A 391 -2.51 -5.79 -27.12
CA ARG A 391 -3.49 -6.87 -27.06
C ARG A 391 -4.76 -6.46 -26.32
N GLY A 392 -4.64 -5.75 -25.19
CA GLY A 392 -5.79 -5.19 -24.46
C GLY A 392 -6.61 -4.18 -25.27
N VAL A 393 -5.96 -3.39 -26.14
CA VAL A 393 -6.60 -2.41 -27.03
C VAL A 393 -7.28 -3.07 -28.23
N MET A 394 -6.58 -3.99 -28.90
CA MET A 394 -7.05 -4.65 -30.13
C MET A 394 -8.02 -5.80 -29.84
N GLY A 395 -7.94 -6.40 -28.66
CA GLY A 395 -8.56 -7.68 -28.34
C GLY A 395 -7.75 -8.86 -28.91
N ASP A 396 -7.93 -10.02 -28.29
CA ASP A 396 -7.15 -11.23 -28.57
C ASP A 396 -7.16 -11.66 -30.05
N GLU A 397 -8.33 -11.70 -30.68
CA GLU A 397 -8.47 -12.20 -32.06
C GLU A 397 -7.69 -11.34 -33.05
N ALA A 398 -7.88 -10.01 -33.01
CA ALA A 398 -7.19 -9.08 -33.89
C ALA A 398 -5.68 -9.04 -33.60
N PHE A 399 -5.28 -9.08 -32.32
CA PHE A 399 -3.88 -9.05 -31.94
C PHE A 399 -3.11 -10.27 -32.47
N PHE A 400 -3.57 -11.50 -32.20
CA PHE A 400 -2.86 -12.69 -32.67
C PHE A 400 -2.93 -12.86 -34.20
N ALA A 401 -4.01 -12.42 -34.85
CA ALA A 401 -4.07 -12.34 -36.31
C ALA A 401 -3.02 -11.36 -36.86
N ALA A 402 -2.84 -10.21 -36.22
CA ALA A 402 -1.80 -9.24 -36.57
C ALA A 402 -0.39 -9.83 -36.38
N GLN A 403 -0.14 -10.58 -35.29
CA GLN A 403 1.17 -11.23 -35.11
C GLN A 403 1.46 -12.27 -36.19
N GLN A 404 0.48 -13.10 -36.54
CA GLN A 404 0.65 -14.07 -37.62
C GLN A 404 0.90 -13.38 -38.96
N ASP A 405 0.18 -12.31 -39.27
CA ASP A 405 0.37 -11.55 -40.51
C ASP A 405 1.73 -10.82 -40.54
N TYR A 406 2.14 -10.25 -39.40
CA TYR A 406 3.46 -9.64 -39.21
C TYR A 406 4.57 -10.65 -39.48
N PHE A 407 4.50 -11.83 -38.84
CA PHE A 407 5.42 -12.93 -39.08
C PHE A 407 5.43 -13.35 -40.56
N GLN A 408 4.27 -13.65 -41.15
CA GLN A 408 4.21 -14.13 -42.54
C GLN A 408 4.68 -13.09 -43.56
N THR A 409 4.43 -11.80 -43.29
CA THR A 409 4.79 -10.70 -44.21
C THR A 409 6.30 -10.43 -44.21
N TYR A 410 6.94 -10.51 -43.04
CA TYR A 410 8.35 -10.14 -42.88
C TYR A 410 9.29 -11.32 -42.62
N ARG A 411 8.77 -12.56 -42.63
CA ARG A 411 9.58 -13.78 -42.53
C ARG A 411 10.70 -13.76 -43.58
N ASP A 412 11.89 -14.16 -43.13
CA ASP A 412 13.15 -14.17 -43.88
C ASP A 412 13.69 -12.77 -44.24
N GLY A 413 13.12 -11.70 -43.67
CA GLY A 413 13.53 -10.32 -43.91
C GLY A 413 13.49 -9.48 -42.64
N ASN A 414 13.26 -8.17 -42.80
CA ASN A 414 13.37 -7.19 -41.72
C ASN A 414 12.10 -6.35 -41.55
N ALA A 415 11.85 -5.94 -40.31
CA ALA A 415 10.76 -5.05 -39.96
C ALA A 415 11.22 -3.87 -39.11
N SER A 416 10.54 -2.74 -39.28
CA SER A 416 10.68 -1.57 -38.43
C SER A 416 9.45 -1.40 -37.55
N THR A 417 9.56 -0.56 -36.52
CA THR A 417 8.44 -0.20 -35.64
C THR A 417 7.25 0.33 -36.44
N GLU A 418 7.50 1.12 -37.48
CA GLU A 418 6.46 1.67 -38.37
C GLU A 418 5.73 0.58 -39.16
N ARG A 419 6.46 -0.42 -39.68
CA ARG A 419 5.89 -1.58 -40.39
C ARG A 419 5.04 -2.44 -39.46
N TYR A 420 5.48 -2.63 -38.22
CA TYR A 420 4.70 -3.34 -37.22
C TYR A 420 3.40 -2.60 -36.86
N ARG A 421 3.47 -1.26 -36.69
CA ARG A 421 2.27 -0.43 -36.50
C ARG A 421 1.29 -0.57 -37.66
N GLU A 422 1.76 -0.49 -38.90
CA GLU A 422 0.91 -0.62 -40.10
C GLU A 422 0.15 -1.95 -40.13
N ILE A 423 0.79 -3.07 -39.74
CA ILE A 423 0.10 -4.36 -39.61
C ILE A 423 -0.95 -4.29 -38.49
N CYS A 424 -0.61 -3.77 -37.32
CA CYS A 424 -1.56 -3.67 -36.21
C CYS A 424 -2.79 -2.82 -36.56
N GLU A 425 -2.60 -1.67 -37.22
CA GLU A 425 -3.68 -0.79 -37.68
C GLU A 425 -4.57 -1.48 -38.72
N ALA A 426 -4.00 -2.30 -39.61
CA ALA A 426 -4.76 -3.06 -40.60
C ALA A 426 -5.72 -4.09 -39.97
N HIS A 427 -5.34 -4.71 -38.84
CA HIS A 427 -6.18 -5.65 -38.10
C HIS A 427 -7.09 -4.99 -37.05
N TYR A 428 -6.68 -3.82 -36.52
CA TYR A 428 -7.49 -3.03 -35.60
C TYR A 428 -8.61 -2.24 -36.29
N GLU A 429 -8.43 -1.93 -37.58
CA GLU A 429 -9.33 -1.10 -38.40
C GLU A 429 -9.46 0.36 -37.94
N ASP A 430 -8.50 0.87 -37.15
CA ASP A 430 -8.42 2.26 -36.70
C ASP A 430 -6.96 2.70 -36.50
N ASP A 431 -6.75 4.00 -36.25
CA ASP A 431 -5.44 4.61 -36.02
C ASP A 431 -4.87 4.21 -34.64
N LEU A 432 -3.60 3.78 -34.64
CA LEU A 432 -2.84 3.44 -33.44
C LEU A 432 -1.63 4.38 -33.25
N SER A 433 -1.55 5.48 -33.99
CA SER A 433 -0.42 6.42 -33.89
C SER A 433 -0.26 6.91 -32.45
N TRP A 434 -1.38 7.27 -31.80
CA TRP A 434 -1.39 7.71 -30.40
C TRP A 434 -0.76 6.69 -29.45
N PHE A 435 -0.95 5.39 -29.70
CA PHE A 435 -0.43 4.32 -28.85
C PHE A 435 1.08 4.21 -29.02
N PHE A 436 1.57 4.14 -30.25
CA PHE A 436 3.01 4.04 -30.53
C PHE A 436 3.76 5.32 -30.14
N ASP A 437 3.18 6.50 -30.40
CA ASP A 437 3.73 7.80 -30.00
C ASP A 437 3.98 7.88 -28.48
N GLN A 438 3.06 7.34 -27.67
CA GLN A 438 3.14 7.40 -26.22
C GLN A 438 3.98 6.28 -25.62
N TRP A 439 3.78 5.05 -26.09
CA TRP A 439 4.31 3.86 -25.42
C TRP A 439 5.60 3.33 -26.03
N VAL A 440 5.89 3.66 -27.29
CA VAL A 440 7.11 3.22 -28.00
C VAL A 440 8.10 4.38 -28.16
N TYR A 441 7.64 5.50 -28.74
CA TYR A 441 8.44 6.70 -28.99
C TYR A 441 8.51 7.66 -27.78
N GLY A 442 7.62 7.48 -26.80
CA GLY A 442 7.53 8.26 -25.57
C GLY A 442 8.12 7.56 -24.34
N ALA A 443 8.49 8.36 -23.35
CA ALA A 443 8.91 7.92 -22.02
C ALA A 443 7.79 8.14 -20.99
N GLY A 444 7.94 7.55 -19.80
CA GLY A 444 7.01 7.71 -18.69
C GLY A 444 5.83 6.73 -18.71
N HIS A 445 4.93 6.93 -17.75
CA HIS A 445 3.76 6.09 -17.49
C HIS A 445 2.68 6.91 -16.74
N PRO A 446 1.40 6.51 -16.80
CA PRO A 446 0.35 7.15 -16.02
C PRO A 446 0.39 6.76 -14.54
N GLU A 447 -0.08 7.68 -13.72
CA GLU A 447 -0.50 7.44 -12.34
C GLU A 447 -1.97 7.86 -12.20
N TYR A 448 -2.77 7.17 -11.40
CA TYR A 448 -4.21 7.39 -11.37
C TYR A 448 -4.75 7.65 -9.96
N LYS A 449 -5.51 8.74 -9.81
CA LYS A 449 -6.46 8.90 -8.71
C LYS A 449 -7.89 8.75 -9.25
N ILE A 450 -8.63 7.80 -8.71
CA ILE A 450 -9.99 7.45 -9.14
C ILE A 450 -10.94 7.73 -7.98
N GLU A 451 -11.80 8.74 -8.14
CA GLU A 451 -12.86 9.07 -7.21
C GLU A 451 -14.19 8.57 -7.79
N TRP A 452 -15.04 7.93 -6.99
CA TRP A 452 -16.35 7.49 -7.48
C TRP A 452 -17.46 7.68 -6.47
N THR A 453 -18.67 7.89 -6.98
CA THR A 453 -19.92 8.00 -6.21
C THR A 453 -21.04 7.28 -6.94
N GLN A 454 -22.11 6.93 -6.22
CA GLN A 454 -23.27 6.26 -6.81
C GLN A 454 -24.58 6.89 -6.32
N ILE A 455 -25.44 7.26 -7.26
CA ILE A 455 -26.70 7.95 -7.02
C ILE A 455 -27.84 7.03 -7.48
N PRO A 456 -28.87 6.76 -6.66
CA PRO A 456 -30.09 6.13 -7.13
C PRO A 456 -30.75 6.94 -8.24
N THR A 457 -31.31 6.26 -9.23
CA THR A 457 -32.13 6.85 -10.28
C THR A 457 -33.55 6.26 -10.23
N ALA A 458 -34.42 6.62 -11.17
CA ALA A 458 -35.76 6.06 -11.20
C ALA A 458 -35.71 4.55 -11.48
N TYR A 459 -36.59 3.75 -10.84
CA TYR A 459 -36.78 2.31 -11.11
C TYR A 459 -35.70 1.32 -10.64
N TYR A 460 -35.03 1.59 -9.51
CA TYR A 460 -33.99 0.72 -8.92
C TYR A 460 -32.67 0.65 -9.70
N GLU A 461 -32.51 1.50 -10.71
CA GLU A 461 -31.24 1.73 -11.42
C GLU A 461 -30.36 2.71 -10.62
N PHE A 462 -29.05 2.59 -10.76
CA PHE A 462 -28.06 3.46 -10.12
C PHE A 462 -27.17 4.09 -11.18
N ARG A 463 -26.83 5.36 -11.00
CA ARG A 463 -25.81 6.03 -11.79
C ARG A 463 -24.54 6.15 -10.97
N THR A 464 -23.48 5.52 -11.43
CA THR A 464 -22.14 5.69 -10.90
C THR A 464 -21.42 6.78 -11.70
N GLU A 465 -20.92 7.77 -10.98
CA GLU A 465 -20.04 8.79 -11.55
C GLU A 465 -18.61 8.45 -11.12
N VAL A 466 -17.71 8.25 -12.10
CA VAL A 466 -16.30 7.93 -11.89
C VAL A 466 -15.47 9.08 -12.41
N ARG A 467 -14.71 9.74 -11.55
CA ARG A 467 -13.77 10.79 -11.88
C ARG A 467 -12.35 10.22 -11.86
N VAL A 468 -11.70 10.25 -13.01
CA VAL A 468 -10.34 9.79 -13.22
C VAL A 468 -9.42 11.00 -13.32
N HIS A 469 -8.37 10.98 -12.52
CA HIS A 469 -7.28 11.94 -12.55
C HIS A 469 -5.98 11.23 -12.91
N GLN A 470 -5.28 11.72 -13.93
CA GLN A 470 -3.89 11.36 -14.17
C GLN A 470 -2.98 12.26 -13.33
N THR A 471 -2.25 11.67 -12.38
CA THR A 471 -1.54 12.40 -11.32
C THR A 471 -0.02 12.47 -11.51
N GLN A 472 0.52 11.81 -12.54
CA GLN A 472 1.95 11.85 -12.81
C GLN A 472 2.46 13.30 -12.96
N PRO A 473 3.72 13.61 -12.53
CA PRO A 473 4.26 14.97 -12.55
C PRO A 473 4.35 15.59 -13.95
N ASP A 474 4.62 14.76 -14.96
CA ASP A 474 4.74 15.22 -16.35
C ASP A 474 3.37 15.52 -16.97
N SER A 475 3.26 16.58 -17.77
CA SER A 475 1.98 17.04 -18.33
C SER A 475 1.38 16.12 -19.41
N THR A 476 2.08 15.08 -19.84
CA THR A 476 1.59 14.10 -20.83
C THR A 476 0.32 13.42 -20.32
N VAL A 477 -0.67 13.34 -21.19
CA VAL A 477 -1.91 12.60 -20.97
C VAL A 477 -1.78 11.27 -21.71
N PHE A 478 -1.70 10.17 -20.96
CA PHE A 478 -1.66 8.83 -21.54
C PHE A 478 -3.06 8.41 -21.93
N GLN A 479 -3.28 8.18 -23.22
CA GLN A 479 -4.59 7.76 -23.72
C GLN A 479 -4.70 6.25 -23.57
N MET A 480 -5.75 5.74 -22.94
CA MET A 480 -5.99 4.29 -22.83
C MET A 480 -7.46 3.95 -22.57
N PRO A 481 -7.95 2.79 -23.05
CA PRO A 481 -9.14 2.17 -22.48
C PRO A 481 -8.89 1.77 -21.01
N LEU A 482 -9.75 2.24 -20.11
CA LEU A 482 -9.73 1.97 -18.69
C LEU A 482 -10.83 0.97 -18.32
N PRO A 483 -10.51 -0.27 -17.97
CA PRO A 483 -11.50 -1.24 -17.49
C PRO A 483 -11.80 -1.00 -16.01
N PHE A 484 -13.10 -1.01 -15.68
CA PHE A 484 -13.61 -0.94 -14.32
C PHE A 484 -14.53 -2.13 -14.07
N ARG A 485 -14.41 -2.73 -12.88
CA ARG A 485 -15.30 -3.80 -12.41
C ARG A 485 -16.05 -3.34 -11.17
N MET A 486 -17.37 -3.42 -11.23
CA MET A 486 -18.27 -3.05 -10.14
C MET A 486 -18.83 -4.31 -9.48
N ILE A 487 -18.87 -4.36 -8.15
CA ILE A 487 -19.30 -5.55 -7.38
C ILE A 487 -20.49 -5.22 -6.48
N ALA A 488 -21.61 -5.93 -6.65
CA ALA A 488 -22.83 -5.75 -5.87
C ALA A 488 -22.92 -6.72 -4.66
N ARG A 489 -23.46 -6.29 -3.51
CA ARG A 489 -23.89 -7.17 -2.40
C ARG A 489 -25.34 -6.90 -1.96
N PRO A 490 -26.04 -7.87 -1.31
CA PRO A 490 -25.69 -9.24 -0.97
C PRO A 490 -26.59 -10.22 -1.74
N TYR A 491 -26.26 -10.52 -2.99
CA TYR A 491 -26.80 -11.68 -3.71
C TYR A 491 -25.69 -12.74 -3.81
N PRO A 492 -26.02 -14.04 -3.89
CA PRO A 492 -25.04 -15.10 -3.73
C PRO A 492 -24.06 -15.10 -4.90
N GLU A 493 -22.82 -14.68 -4.63
CA GLU A 493 -21.58 -14.86 -5.41
C GLU A 493 -21.63 -14.48 -6.91
N GLU A 494 -20.95 -13.36 -7.23
CA GLU A 494 -20.37 -12.99 -8.55
C GLU A 494 -21.25 -12.30 -9.62
N ASP A 495 -22.27 -11.52 -9.26
CA ASP A 495 -22.75 -10.50 -10.20
C ASP A 495 -21.80 -9.29 -10.13
N PHE A 496 -20.90 -9.20 -11.12
CA PHE A 496 -20.05 -8.04 -11.37
C PHE A 496 -20.34 -7.45 -12.76
N TYR A 497 -20.13 -6.15 -12.90
CA TYR A 497 -20.30 -5.42 -14.15
C TYR A 497 -18.96 -4.86 -14.59
N ASP A 498 -18.45 -5.38 -15.71
CA ASP A 498 -17.25 -4.87 -16.36
C ASP A 498 -17.61 -3.80 -17.37
N ILE A 499 -16.92 -2.68 -17.28
CA ILE A 499 -17.14 -1.54 -18.16
C ILE A 499 -15.83 -0.85 -18.49
N THR A 500 -15.60 -0.66 -19.79
CA THR A 500 -14.41 0.04 -20.28
C THR A 500 -14.77 1.46 -20.71
N ARG A 501 -13.92 2.42 -20.36
CA ARG A 501 -14.04 3.81 -20.79
C ARG A 501 -12.71 4.32 -21.31
N PHE A 502 -12.72 4.99 -22.45
CA PHE A 502 -11.52 5.57 -23.03
C PHE A 502 -11.15 6.86 -22.27
N ASN A 503 -9.97 6.88 -21.65
CA ASN A 503 -9.43 8.05 -20.99
C ASN A 503 -8.48 8.78 -21.93
N ASP A 504 -8.83 10.02 -22.28
CA ASP A 504 -8.08 10.88 -23.20
C ASP A 504 -7.80 12.28 -22.62
N GLN A 505 -8.15 12.48 -21.34
CA GLN A 505 -7.98 13.73 -20.62
C GLN A 505 -7.33 13.48 -19.27
N ARG A 506 -6.54 14.46 -18.81
CA ARG A 506 -5.90 14.40 -17.49
C ARG A 506 -6.93 14.29 -16.37
N ASP A 507 -8.05 14.99 -16.49
CA ASP A 507 -9.16 14.97 -15.54
C ASP A 507 -10.43 14.67 -16.34
N GLN A 508 -11.04 13.50 -16.11
CA GLN A 508 -12.18 13.03 -16.90
C GLN A 508 -13.24 12.39 -16.03
N VAL A 509 -14.50 12.68 -16.32
CA VAL A 509 -15.64 12.07 -15.62
C VAL A 509 -16.39 11.13 -16.55
N PHE A 510 -16.65 9.92 -16.08
CA PHE A 510 -17.46 8.92 -16.75
C PHE A 510 -18.77 8.69 -15.99
N LEU A 511 -19.86 8.57 -16.74
CA LEU A 511 -21.16 8.16 -16.23
C LEU A 511 -21.39 6.69 -16.62
N LEU A 512 -21.63 5.86 -15.61
CA LEU A 512 -21.85 4.43 -15.72
C LEU A 512 -23.24 4.14 -15.14
N ASP A 513 -24.21 3.82 -16.00
CA ASP A 513 -25.53 3.39 -15.53
C ASP A 513 -25.44 1.88 -15.18
N THR A 514 -25.91 1.52 -13.98
CA THR A 514 -25.81 0.18 -13.38
C THR A 514 -27.16 -0.28 -12.86
N ASP A 515 -27.48 -1.56 -13.07
CA ASP A 515 -28.79 -2.12 -12.69
C ASP A 515 -28.86 -2.52 -11.20
N CYS A 516 -27.77 -2.36 -10.46
CA CYS A 516 -27.71 -2.62 -9.04
C CYS A 516 -26.81 -1.65 -8.28
N CYS A 517 -26.99 -1.67 -6.96
CA CYS A 517 -26.14 -0.91 -6.06
C CYS A 517 -24.83 -1.64 -5.86
N GLU A 518 -23.75 -0.89 -5.98
CA GLU A 518 -22.39 -1.40 -6.00
C GLU A 518 -21.71 -1.11 -4.66
N ASP A 519 -21.00 -2.10 -4.16
CA ASP A 519 -20.28 -2.02 -2.89
C ASP A 519 -18.86 -1.50 -3.11
N SER A 520 -18.21 -1.92 -4.20
CA SER A 520 -16.84 -1.56 -4.54
C SER A 520 -16.64 -1.40 -6.04
N LEU A 521 -15.70 -0.54 -6.41
CA LEU A 521 -15.16 -0.38 -7.75
C LEU A 521 -13.71 -0.88 -7.77
N ILE A 522 -13.40 -1.79 -8.69
CA ILE A 522 -12.05 -2.27 -8.98
C ILE A 522 -11.62 -1.62 -10.29
N PHE A 523 -10.43 -1.03 -10.30
CA PHE A 523 -9.80 -0.51 -11.51
C PHE A 523 -8.82 -1.52 -12.07
N ASP A 524 -8.90 -1.73 -13.38
CA ASP A 524 -8.06 -2.63 -14.15
C ASP A 524 -7.95 -4.05 -13.55
N PRO A 525 -9.09 -4.76 -13.41
CA PRO A 525 -9.16 -6.04 -12.70
C PRO A 525 -8.26 -7.14 -13.30
N GLU A 526 -8.02 -7.11 -14.61
CA GLU A 526 -7.21 -8.09 -15.34
C GLU A 526 -5.80 -7.55 -15.66
N ASN A 527 -5.44 -6.39 -15.11
CA ASN A 527 -4.11 -5.78 -15.23
C ASN A 527 -3.61 -5.56 -16.66
N TRP A 528 -4.45 -4.93 -17.50
CA TRP A 528 -4.10 -4.58 -18.88
C TRP A 528 -3.19 -3.37 -19.00
N LEU A 529 -3.07 -2.52 -17.98
CA LEU A 529 -2.38 -1.24 -18.07
C LEU A 529 -1.05 -1.19 -17.30
N LEU A 530 0.01 -0.74 -17.97
CA LEU A 530 1.25 -0.30 -17.33
C LEU A 530 1.00 1.04 -16.60
N LYS A 531 0.96 0.99 -15.26
CA LYS A 531 0.58 2.12 -14.40
C LYS A 531 1.25 2.05 -13.02
N ARG A 532 1.33 3.18 -12.31
CA ARG A 532 1.77 3.27 -10.90
C ARG A 532 0.81 4.10 -10.05
N ASN A 533 1.01 4.05 -8.73
CA ASN A 533 0.34 4.91 -7.75
C ASN A 533 -1.17 5.06 -7.99
N VAL A 534 -1.89 3.94 -7.99
CA VAL A 534 -3.34 3.93 -8.16
C VAL A 534 -4.01 4.16 -6.81
N GLU A 535 -4.75 5.25 -6.69
CA GLU A 535 -5.63 5.54 -5.56
C GLU A 535 -7.09 5.40 -5.99
N ILE A 536 -7.89 4.64 -5.24
CA ILE A 536 -9.34 4.50 -5.49
C ILE A 536 -10.09 4.91 -4.23
N GLU A 537 -10.96 5.90 -4.35
CA GLU A 537 -11.68 6.51 -3.23
C GLU A 537 -13.19 6.57 -3.54
N TYR A 538 -14.01 6.02 -2.64
CA TYR A 538 -15.44 6.36 -2.63
C TYR A 538 -15.59 7.74 -2.01
N LYS A 539 -16.20 8.67 -2.75
CA LYS A 539 -16.41 10.04 -2.30
C LYS A 539 -17.91 10.36 -2.39
N PRO A 540 -18.58 10.74 -1.29
CA PRO A 540 -19.99 11.13 -1.34
C PRO A 540 -20.19 12.28 -2.33
N LYS A 541 -21.26 12.21 -3.11
CA LYS A 541 -21.52 13.26 -4.11
C LYS A 541 -21.76 14.62 -3.45
N PHE A 542 -22.54 14.60 -2.36
CA PHE A 542 -22.87 15.78 -1.57
C PHE A 542 -22.31 15.64 -0.15
N THR A 543 -21.71 16.71 0.37
CA THR A 543 -21.31 16.81 1.78
C THR A 543 -22.03 17.97 2.45
N ILE A 544 -22.38 17.80 3.72
CA ILE A 544 -22.90 18.91 4.53
C ILE A 544 -21.73 19.63 5.15
N GLU A 545 -21.63 20.93 4.87
CA GLU A 545 -20.57 21.77 5.43
C GLU A 545 -21.03 22.45 6.71
N HIS A 546 -22.30 22.88 6.75
CA HIS A 546 -22.87 23.58 7.90
C HIS A 546 -24.35 23.25 8.09
N ILE A 547 -24.73 23.15 9.38
CA ILE A 547 -26.11 23.12 9.85
C ILE A 547 -26.25 24.27 10.84
N ILE A 548 -27.27 25.12 10.65
CA ILE A 548 -27.58 26.21 11.57
C ILE A 548 -29.05 26.10 11.96
N ILE A 549 -29.32 26.23 13.25
CA ILE A 549 -30.67 26.31 13.83
C ILE A 549 -30.90 27.78 14.15
N ASP A 550 -31.99 28.35 13.64
CA ASP A 550 -32.40 29.73 13.92
C ASP A 550 -33.85 29.73 14.43
N ASP A 551 -33.99 29.82 15.75
CA ASP A 551 -35.25 29.91 16.50
C ASP A 551 -35.69 31.37 16.75
N SER A 552 -34.94 32.37 16.29
CA SER A 552 -35.25 33.78 16.54
C SER A 552 -36.58 34.23 15.91
N GLU A 553 -37.07 33.48 14.91
CA GLU A 553 -38.37 33.66 14.27
C GLU A 553 -39.34 32.51 14.59
N GLY A 554 -40.02 32.61 15.72
CA GLY A 554 -41.03 31.63 16.15
C GLY A 554 -40.71 30.91 17.45
N GLY A 555 -39.50 31.12 17.96
CA GLY A 555 -39.05 30.77 19.30
C GLY A 555 -38.56 31.97 20.10
N ASP A 556 -37.72 31.73 21.10
CA ASP A 556 -37.21 32.77 22.01
C ASP A 556 -35.78 33.27 21.69
N GLY A 557 -35.08 32.61 20.78
CA GLY A 557 -33.79 33.03 20.24
C GLY A 557 -32.61 32.60 21.10
N ASP A 558 -32.78 31.61 21.97
CA ASP A 558 -31.73 31.03 22.79
C ASP A 558 -30.93 29.92 22.07
N GLY A 559 -31.42 29.49 20.90
CA GLY A 559 -30.79 28.48 20.05
C GLY A 559 -31.22 27.04 20.34
N ALA A 560 -32.26 26.82 21.16
CA ALA A 560 -32.79 25.51 21.51
C ALA A 560 -34.30 25.44 21.23
N PRO A 561 -34.77 24.70 20.20
CA PRO A 561 -36.20 24.64 19.91
C PRO A 561 -37.04 24.03 21.04
N GLU A 562 -37.97 24.77 21.65
CA GLU A 562 -38.84 24.22 22.71
C GLU A 562 -40.28 23.93 22.29
N ALA A 563 -41.01 23.32 23.22
CA ALA A 563 -42.40 22.93 23.03
C ALA A 563 -43.29 24.10 22.60
N GLY A 564 -43.87 23.97 21.40
CA GLY A 564 -44.76 24.98 20.81
C GLY A 564 -44.03 26.06 20.00
N GLU A 565 -42.71 25.99 19.90
CA GLU A 565 -41.90 26.92 19.12
C GLU A 565 -41.76 26.49 17.65
N THR A 566 -41.16 27.37 16.87
CA THR A 566 -40.82 27.11 15.47
C THR A 566 -39.44 27.66 15.18
N PHE A 567 -38.63 26.86 14.49
CA PHE A 567 -37.26 27.23 14.11
C PHE A 567 -37.03 27.02 12.60
N ILE A 568 -36.02 27.70 12.08
CA ILE A 568 -35.54 27.59 10.72
C ILE A 568 -34.26 26.73 10.74
N LEU A 569 -34.29 25.61 10.02
CA LEU A 569 -33.13 24.76 9.79
C LEU A 569 -32.44 25.18 8.50
N HIS A 570 -31.21 25.70 8.59
CA HIS A 570 -30.38 26.03 7.44
C HIS A 570 -29.35 24.91 7.19
N ILE A 571 -29.28 24.41 5.96
CA ILE A 571 -28.36 23.35 5.57
C ILE A 571 -27.53 23.82 4.37
N GLN A 572 -26.21 23.83 4.54
CA GLN A 572 -25.27 24.11 3.45
C GLN A 572 -24.72 22.80 2.88
N LEU A 573 -24.94 22.58 1.59
CA LEU A 573 -24.36 21.47 0.85
C LEU A 573 -23.18 21.93 -0.01
N LYS A 574 -22.21 21.03 -0.16
CA LYS A 574 -21.17 21.08 -1.18
C LYS A 574 -21.35 19.96 -2.19
N ASN A 575 -21.26 20.27 -3.48
CA ASN A 575 -21.21 19.29 -4.56
C ASN A 575 -19.76 18.93 -4.88
N ASN A 576 -19.37 17.66 -4.73
CA ASN A 576 -17.99 17.21 -4.85
C ASN A 576 -17.62 16.62 -6.23
N PHE A 577 -18.55 16.56 -7.19
CA PHE A 577 -18.37 15.79 -8.44
C PHE A 577 -18.63 16.54 -9.75
N ARG A 578 -19.86 16.93 -10.07
CA ARG A 578 -20.15 17.64 -11.32
C ARG A 578 -21.37 18.51 -11.17
N ASP A 579 -21.49 19.53 -12.02
CA ASP A 579 -22.63 20.43 -12.02
C ASP A 579 -23.95 19.64 -12.12
N ASP A 580 -24.89 19.98 -11.24
CA ASP A 580 -26.26 19.48 -11.27
C ASP A 580 -27.25 20.64 -11.37
N ASP A 581 -28.11 20.57 -12.37
CA ASP A 581 -29.11 21.60 -12.67
C ASP A 581 -30.21 21.71 -11.60
N ARG A 582 -30.37 20.67 -10.78
CA ARG A 582 -31.36 20.64 -9.69
C ARG A 582 -31.07 19.56 -8.63
N VAL A 583 -30.75 19.98 -7.42
CA VAL A 583 -30.52 19.11 -6.25
C VAL A 583 -31.71 19.22 -5.29
N ILE A 584 -32.36 18.08 -5.06
CA ILE A 584 -33.51 17.95 -4.16
C ILE A 584 -33.19 16.92 -3.09
N GLY A 585 -33.54 17.21 -1.85
CA GLY A 585 -33.49 16.26 -0.75
C GLY A 585 -34.80 16.23 0.02
N ARG A 586 -34.83 15.42 1.06
CA ARG A 586 -35.95 15.24 1.97
C ARG A 586 -35.43 15.13 3.39
N ILE A 587 -36.08 15.83 4.31
CA ILE A 587 -35.92 15.57 5.74
C ILE A 587 -37.16 14.90 6.31
N GLU A 588 -36.98 13.98 7.23
CA GLU A 588 -38.04 13.33 7.99
C GLU A 588 -37.56 13.00 9.41
N SER A 589 -38.46 12.57 10.28
CA SER A 589 -38.11 12.13 11.63
C SER A 589 -39.07 11.04 12.10
N GLU A 590 -38.57 10.06 12.84
CA GLU A 590 -39.41 9.12 13.59
C GLU A 590 -39.92 9.71 14.91
N ASP A 591 -39.36 10.83 15.36
CA ASP A 591 -39.76 11.56 16.56
C ASP A 591 -41.00 12.42 16.27
N ASP A 592 -42.06 12.18 17.04
CA ASP A 592 -43.35 12.84 16.88
C ASP A 592 -43.37 14.28 17.41
N ALA A 593 -42.27 14.74 18.02
CA ALA A 593 -42.10 16.13 18.43
C ALA A 593 -41.96 17.10 17.24
N PHE A 594 -41.45 16.66 16.08
CA PHE A 594 -41.24 17.51 14.90
C PHE A 594 -42.47 17.57 13.98
N GLU A 595 -43.00 18.76 13.77
CA GLU A 595 -44.00 19.04 12.73
C GLU A 595 -43.36 19.68 11.50
N PHE A 596 -43.38 18.95 10.38
CA PHE A 596 -42.93 19.42 9.07
C PHE A 596 -44.09 20.01 8.25
N GLU A 597 -43.82 20.84 7.23
CA GLU A 597 -44.86 21.44 6.37
C GLU A 597 -45.84 20.43 5.75
N SER A 598 -45.40 19.21 5.42
CA SER A 598 -46.26 18.15 4.87
C SER A 598 -46.91 17.24 5.92
N GLY A 599 -46.60 17.46 7.20
CA GLY A 599 -47.03 16.68 8.36
C GLY A 599 -46.09 15.53 8.75
N TYR A 600 -45.30 15.00 7.81
CA TYR A 600 -44.37 13.88 8.09
C TYR A 600 -42.95 14.08 7.54
N TYR A 601 -42.76 15.00 6.60
CA TYR A 601 -41.45 15.30 6.00
C TYR A 601 -41.42 16.71 5.42
N ALA A 602 -40.24 17.25 5.13
CA ALA A 602 -40.08 18.44 4.30
C ALA A 602 -39.20 18.14 3.09
N GLN A 603 -39.55 18.68 1.92
CA GLN A 603 -38.73 18.58 0.72
C GLN A 603 -37.81 19.81 0.65
N LEU A 604 -36.53 19.57 0.40
CA LEU A 604 -35.51 20.60 0.26
C LEU A 604 -35.14 20.74 -1.22
N ASP A 605 -35.05 21.96 -1.74
CA ASP A 605 -34.63 22.24 -3.13
C ASP A 605 -33.50 23.26 -3.10
N TRP A 606 -32.27 22.78 -3.29
CA TRP A 606 -31.09 23.64 -3.40
C TRP A 606 -30.95 24.27 -4.79
N GLY A 607 -31.77 23.86 -5.76
CA GLY A 607 -31.65 24.29 -7.15
C GLY A 607 -30.36 23.80 -7.79
N GLU A 608 -29.76 24.65 -8.62
CA GLU A 608 -28.50 24.36 -9.31
C GLU A 608 -27.32 24.44 -8.33
N ILE A 609 -26.49 23.39 -8.27
CA ILE A 609 -25.23 23.40 -7.50
C ILE A 609 -24.08 23.03 -8.44
N LEU A 610 -23.18 23.99 -8.67
CA LEU A 610 -21.96 23.79 -9.46
C LEU A 610 -20.95 22.92 -8.71
N THR A 611 -20.07 22.27 -9.46
CA THR A 611 -18.96 21.49 -8.92
C THR A 611 -18.10 22.31 -7.97
N ASP A 612 -17.75 21.73 -6.82
CA ASP A 612 -16.96 22.34 -5.75
C ASP A 612 -17.55 23.65 -5.19
N SER A 613 -18.84 23.90 -5.41
CA SER A 613 -19.56 25.07 -4.90
C SER A 613 -20.45 24.73 -3.70
N LEU A 614 -20.81 25.77 -2.94
CA LEU A 614 -21.65 25.70 -1.74
C LEU A 614 -23.03 26.27 -2.04
N ALA A 615 -24.07 25.59 -1.58
CA ALA A 615 -25.45 26.06 -1.68
C ALA A 615 -26.19 25.91 -0.35
N TRP A 616 -26.96 26.92 0.03
CA TRP A 616 -27.82 26.91 1.21
C TRP A 616 -29.25 26.56 0.83
N VAL A 617 -29.91 25.76 1.66
CA VAL A 617 -31.37 25.65 1.71
C VAL A 617 -31.82 25.95 3.14
N ASN A 618 -33.06 26.38 3.30
CA ASN A 618 -33.70 26.47 4.60
C ASN A 618 -35.09 25.82 4.58
N THR A 619 -35.52 25.37 5.75
CA THR A 619 -36.87 24.87 5.97
C THR A 619 -37.31 25.22 7.38
N THR A 620 -38.61 25.43 7.54
CA THR A 620 -39.22 25.73 8.83
C THR A 620 -39.76 24.45 9.45
N ILE A 621 -39.53 24.26 10.75
CA ILE A 621 -39.95 23.10 11.54
C ILE A 621 -40.56 23.60 12.84
N SER A 622 -41.73 23.09 13.20
CA SER A 622 -42.39 23.42 14.48
C SER A 622 -42.23 22.27 15.47
N ILE A 623 -42.16 22.59 16.76
CA ILE A 623 -42.12 21.60 17.83
C ILE A 623 -43.49 21.49 18.48
N MET A 624 -43.97 20.27 18.71
CA MET A 624 -45.25 20.00 19.35
C MET A 624 -45.35 20.67 20.74
N ALA A 625 -46.53 21.20 21.07
CA ALA A 625 -46.74 21.98 22.28
C ALA A 625 -46.69 21.17 23.59
N ASP A 626 -46.74 19.84 23.51
CA ASP A 626 -46.62 18.90 24.63
C ASP A 626 -45.31 18.10 24.61
N THR A 627 -44.33 18.54 23.81
CA THR A 627 -42.99 17.94 23.78
C THR A 627 -42.31 18.07 25.13
N GLU A 628 -41.95 16.92 25.72
CA GLU A 628 -41.06 16.87 26.89
C GLU A 628 -39.61 17.03 26.44
N PRO A 629 -38.70 17.56 27.27
CA PRO A 629 -37.31 17.74 26.87
C PRO A 629 -36.59 16.42 26.54
N HIS A 630 -36.01 16.30 25.34
CA HIS A 630 -35.24 15.13 24.89
C HIS A 630 -34.40 15.43 23.63
N LEU A 631 -33.61 14.43 23.17
CA LEU A 631 -32.88 14.51 21.90
C LEU A 631 -33.76 13.96 20.76
N GLY A 632 -34.11 14.84 19.82
CA GLY A 632 -34.76 14.48 18.57
C GLY A 632 -33.75 14.28 17.43
N ILE A 633 -34.10 13.44 16.46
CA ILE A 633 -33.26 13.13 15.29
C ILE A 633 -34.05 13.40 14.02
N ILE A 634 -33.49 14.21 13.12
CA ILE A 634 -34.03 14.44 11.78
C ILE A 634 -33.13 13.73 10.76
N ASP A 635 -33.70 12.81 9.99
CA ASP A 635 -33.02 12.11 8.91
C ASP A 635 -33.03 12.98 7.65
N LEU A 636 -31.86 13.28 7.09
CA LEU A 636 -31.73 13.94 5.80
C LEU A 636 -31.31 12.94 4.72
N ASP A 637 -32.13 12.82 3.68
CA ASP A 637 -31.86 12.08 2.45
C ASP A 637 -31.66 13.07 1.28
N ILE A 638 -30.45 13.12 0.73
CA ILE A 638 -30.08 13.97 -0.43
C ILE A 638 -29.97 13.12 -1.71
N GLY A 639 -30.46 11.88 -1.69
CA GLY A 639 -30.45 10.99 -2.83
C GLY A 639 -29.08 10.37 -3.15
N ASP A 640 -28.16 10.25 -2.18
CA ASP A 640 -27.02 9.31 -2.26
C ASP A 640 -27.31 8.17 -1.27
N ARG A 641 -27.24 6.90 -1.75
CA ARG A 641 -27.66 5.72 -0.98
C ARG A 641 -26.85 5.51 0.30
N ARG A 642 -25.65 6.09 0.40
CA ARG A 642 -24.81 6.03 1.61
C ARG A 642 -24.87 7.30 2.47
N SER A 643 -25.77 8.21 2.15
CA SER A 643 -25.83 9.56 2.74
C SER A 643 -27.20 9.89 3.32
N THR A 644 -27.80 8.97 4.08
CA THR A 644 -28.72 9.39 5.13
C THR A 644 -27.87 9.98 6.25
N LEU A 645 -28.08 11.25 6.57
CA LEU A 645 -27.41 11.92 7.67
C LEU A 645 -28.41 12.24 8.77
N ASP A 646 -28.07 11.84 9.99
CA ASP A 646 -28.84 12.14 11.20
C ASP A 646 -28.46 13.55 11.70
N ILE A 647 -29.45 14.44 11.77
CA ILE A 647 -29.33 15.75 12.41
C ILE A 647 -29.93 15.64 13.81
N SER A 648 -29.07 15.58 14.82
CA SER A 648 -29.48 15.49 16.22
C SER A 648 -29.73 16.89 16.80
N LEU A 649 -30.90 17.10 17.39
CA LEU A 649 -31.36 18.37 17.96
C LEU A 649 -31.90 18.12 19.37
N PHE A 650 -31.53 18.95 20.34
CA PHE A 650 -32.17 18.91 21.66
C PHE A 650 -33.43 19.78 21.65
N LEU A 651 -34.49 19.30 22.29
CA LEU A 651 -35.77 20.00 22.43
C LEU A 651 -36.01 20.35 23.91
N GLY A 652 -36.40 21.59 24.27
CA GLY A 652 -36.78 22.02 25.63
C GLY A 652 -35.79 22.99 26.37
N ALA A 653 -36.14 23.45 27.59
CA ALA A 653 -35.44 24.48 28.42
C ALA A 653 -34.60 23.92 29.61
N ALA A 654 -33.43 24.53 29.92
CA ALA A 654 -32.36 23.93 30.75
C ALA A 654 -32.53 24.14 32.25
N ASP A 655 -32.43 23.05 33.03
CA ASP A 655 -32.51 23.08 34.49
C ASP A 655 -31.16 23.37 35.19
N ILE A 656 -30.05 23.26 34.45
CA ILE A 656 -28.69 23.43 34.94
C ILE A 656 -27.98 24.54 34.16
N LEU A 657 -27.30 25.44 34.87
CA LEU A 657 -26.34 26.37 34.29
C LEU A 657 -24.92 25.92 34.62
N LEU A 658 -24.09 25.70 33.59
CA LEU A 658 -22.65 25.52 33.72
C LEU A 658 -21.97 26.86 33.48
N VAL A 659 -21.46 27.46 34.55
CA VAL A 659 -20.69 28.70 34.52
C VAL A 659 -19.21 28.34 34.40
N ASP A 660 -18.64 28.73 33.27
CA ASP A 660 -17.22 28.64 32.96
C ASP A 660 -16.53 29.95 33.35
N ASP A 661 -15.80 29.88 34.46
CA ASP A 661 -15.06 30.98 35.05
C ASP A 661 -13.55 30.69 35.11
N ASP A 662 -13.04 29.93 34.14
CA ASP A 662 -11.63 29.52 34.09
C ASP A 662 -10.71 30.54 33.40
N GLY A 663 -11.27 31.63 32.90
CA GLY A 663 -10.53 32.73 32.26
C GLY A 663 -10.25 32.52 30.78
N GLY A 664 -10.99 31.62 30.13
CA GLY A 664 -10.91 31.30 28.70
C GLY A 664 -10.00 30.12 28.39
N ALA A 665 -9.75 29.25 29.37
CA ALA A 665 -9.18 27.92 29.13
C ALA A 665 -10.27 26.98 28.58
N ASP A 666 -9.87 25.79 28.09
CA ASP A 666 -10.77 24.82 27.44
C ASP A 666 -11.08 23.66 28.43
N PHE A 667 -11.56 24.00 29.64
CA PHE A 667 -11.93 23.00 30.64
C PHE A 667 -13.41 22.60 30.59
N GLU A 668 -14.28 23.42 30.00
CA GLU A 668 -15.72 23.19 29.80
C GLU A 668 -15.99 21.87 29.06
N ARG A 669 -15.11 21.46 28.13
CA ARG A 669 -15.21 20.17 27.42
C ARG A 669 -15.28 18.96 28.36
N TYR A 670 -14.63 19.02 29.53
CA TYR A 670 -14.61 17.92 30.50
C TYR A 670 -15.92 17.80 31.29
N PHE A 671 -16.70 18.88 31.35
CA PHE A 671 -18.03 18.93 31.94
C PHE A 671 -19.10 18.61 30.89
N LEU A 672 -19.08 19.31 29.75
CA LEU A 672 -20.07 19.17 28.67
C LEU A 672 -20.13 17.74 28.14
N SER A 673 -18.98 17.09 27.92
CA SER A 673 -18.95 15.68 27.48
C SER A 673 -19.58 14.72 28.49
N GLU A 674 -19.42 14.96 29.79
CA GLU A 674 -19.97 14.08 30.82
C GLU A 674 -21.46 14.35 31.05
N LEU A 675 -21.87 15.61 31.05
CA LEU A 675 -23.26 16.05 31.16
C LEU A 675 -24.10 15.55 29.98
N ASP A 676 -23.58 15.66 28.75
CA ASP A 676 -24.19 15.09 27.55
C ASP A 676 -24.38 13.57 27.69
N SER A 677 -23.33 12.87 28.15
CA SER A 677 -23.39 11.42 28.37
C SER A 677 -24.34 10.99 29.51
N LEU A 678 -24.70 11.91 30.40
CA LEU A 678 -25.67 11.72 31.49
C LEU A 678 -27.08 12.21 31.10
N HIS A 679 -27.24 12.65 29.85
CA HIS A 679 -28.48 13.24 29.34
C HIS A 679 -28.97 14.40 30.21
N GLN A 680 -28.04 15.22 30.70
CA GLN A 680 -28.33 16.40 31.49
C GLN A 680 -28.37 17.62 30.58
N PHE A 681 -29.46 18.37 30.65
CA PHE A 681 -29.60 19.58 29.87
C PHE A 681 -28.99 20.77 30.60
N VAL A 682 -28.01 21.41 29.97
CA VAL A 682 -27.17 22.42 30.61
C VAL A 682 -26.96 23.60 29.66
N GLU A 683 -27.25 24.82 30.13
CA GLU A 683 -26.77 26.02 29.46
C GLU A 683 -25.31 26.27 29.82
N HIS A 684 -24.47 26.52 28.82
CA HIS A 684 -23.08 26.93 29.02
C HIS A 684 -22.95 28.46 29.04
N TRP A 685 -22.37 29.01 30.12
CA TRP A 685 -22.13 30.44 30.31
C TRP A 685 -20.65 30.72 30.55
N ASP A 686 -19.98 31.20 29.51
CA ASP A 686 -18.58 31.65 29.54
C ASP A 686 -18.47 33.09 30.08
N THR A 687 -17.86 33.25 31.26
CA THR A 687 -17.69 34.56 31.91
C THR A 687 -16.65 35.44 31.22
N HIS A 688 -15.66 34.85 30.53
CA HIS A 688 -14.67 35.59 29.75
C HIS A 688 -15.31 36.33 28.57
N LEU A 689 -16.31 35.71 27.93
CA LEU A 689 -17.03 36.28 26.79
C LEU A 689 -18.21 37.16 27.21
N ARG A 690 -18.99 36.72 28.22
CA ARG A 690 -20.29 37.32 28.56
C ARG A 690 -20.27 38.14 29.84
N GLY A 691 -19.18 38.09 30.61
CA GLY A 691 -19.12 38.56 31.98
C GLY A 691 -19.86 37.61 32.94
N ALA A 692 -19.66 37.80 34.24
CA ALA A 692 -20.30 36.95 35.25
C ALA A 692 -21.85 37.04 35.21
N PRO A 693 -22.55 35.91 35.35
CA PRO A 693 -24.01 35.90 35.42
C PRO A 693 -24.48 36.60 36.71
N ASN A 694 -25.45 37.50 36.58
CA ASN A 694 -26.01 38.19 37.73
C ASN A 694 -27.05 37.32 38.47
N ALA A 695 -27.42 37.72 39.69
CA ALA A 695 -28.37 36.99 40.53
C ALA A 695 -29.72 36.66 39.86
N ASN A 696 -30.24 37.52 38.98
CA ASN A 696 -31.50 37.24 38.28
C ASN A 696 -31.32 36.11 37.27
N ARG A 697 -30.18 36.07 36.56
CA ARG A 697 -29.88 34.99 35.61
C ARG A 697 -29.69 33.66 36.33
N LEU A 698 -28.96 33.65 37.44
CA LEU A 698 -28.78 32.43 38.23
C LEU A 698 -30.11 31.89 38.77
N ALA A 699 -31.08 32.76 39.07
CA ALA A 699 -32.40 32.37 39.58
C ALA A 699 -33.30 31.65 38.54
N ASP A 700 -32.93 31.67 37.25
CA ASP A 700 -33.65 30.94 36.21
C ASP A 700 -33.41 29.42 36.27
N TYR A 701 -32.34 28.97 36.95
CA TYR A 701 -31.91 27.58 36.99
C TYR A 701 -32.10 26.98 38.38
N GLU A 702 -32.40 25.68 38.42
CA GLU A 702 -32.48 24.97 39.70
C GLU A 702 -31.08 24.68 40.25
N THR A 703 -30.13 24.38 39.36
CA THR A 703 -28.76 24.01 39.68
C THR A 703 -27.74 24.85 38.93
N VAL A 704 -26.72 25.32 39.63
CA VAL A 704 -25.56 26.00 39.04
C VAL A 704 -24.32 25.15 39.30
N ILE A 705 -23.60 24.80 38.25
CA ILE A 705 -22.23 24.27 38.31
C ILE A 705 -21.31 25.42 37.98
N TRP A 706 -20.46 25.83 38.91
CA TRP A 706 -19.48 26.91 38.72
C TRP A 706 -18.09 26.33 38.83
N PHE A 707 -17.28 26.47 37.78
CA PHE A 707 -15.89 26.02 37.81
C PHE A 707 -14.91 27.13 37.45
N THR A 708 -13.76 27.14 38.13
CA THR A 708 -12.71 28.15 37.95
C THR A 708 -11.43 27.58 37.33
N GLY A 709 -11.43 26.28 37.02
CA GLY A 709 -10.28 25.59 36.45
C GLY A 709 -9.04 25.67 37.35
N ASN A 710 -7.95 26.21 36.80
CA ASN A 710 -6.67 26.42 37.46
C ASN A 710 -6.34 27.92 37.70
N GLN A 711 -7.37 28.76 37.78
CA GLN A 711 -7.16 30.14 38.19
C GLN A 711 -6.69 30.22 39.64
N ASN A 712 -5.75 31.12 39.92
CA ASN A 712 -5.15 31.30 41.26
C ASN A 712 -5.31 32.72 41.82
N THR A 713 -5.96 33.62 41.10
CA THR A 713 -6.31 34.97 41.55
C THR A 713 -7.63 35.40 40.96
N GLU A 714 -8.50 36.01 41.76
CA GLU A 714 -9.84 36.46 41.34
C GLU A 714 -10.78 35.30 40.95
N THR A 715 -10.61 34.12 41.58
CA THR A 715 -11.39 32.90 41.28
C THR A 715 -12.88 33.06 41.54
N LEU A 716 -13.24 33.89 42.53
CA LEU A 716 -14.60 34.38 42.73
C LEU A 716 -14.54 35.86 43.13
N THR A 717 -14.87 36.75 42.20
CA THR A 717 -14.91 38.18 42.48
C THR A 717 -16.00 38.52 43.50
N ALA A 718 -15.93 39.71 44.09
CA ALA A 718 -16.97 40.18 45.02
C ALA A 718 -18.37 40.25 44.37
N ALA A 719 -18.45 40.37 43.04
CA ALA A 719 -19.72 40.35 42.31
C ALA A 719 -20.26 38.92 42.19
N ASP A 720 -19.39 37.94 41.91
CA ASP A 720 -19.73 36.52 41.78
C ASP A 720 -20.21 35.98 43.13
N GLN A 721 -19.48 36.30 44.19
CA GLN A 721 -19.87 36.00 45.56
C GLN A 721 -21.26 36.56 45.88
N ALA A 722 -21.55 37.82 45.51
CA ALA A 722 -22.86 38.42 45.76
C ALA A 722 -23.99 37.73 44.96
N ALA A 723 -23.74 37.38 43.70
CA ALA A 723 -24.72 36.68 42.86
C ALA A 723 -25.00 35.26 43.38
N LEU A 724 -23.97 34.52 43.75
CA LEU A 724 -24.07 33.18 44.34
C LEU A 724 -24.74 33.21 45.71
N ILE A 725 -24.47 34.23 46.53
CA ILE A 725 -25.19 34.44 47.80
C ILE A 725 -26.69 34.61 47.54
N ASP A 726 -27.09 35.49 46.63
CA ASP A 726 -28.50 35.73 46.32
C ASP A 726 -29.18 34.46 45.75
N PHE A 727 -28.50 33.75 44.85
CA PHE A 727 -28.95 32.46 44.30
C PHE A 727 -29.19 31.43 45.40
N LEU A 728 -28.22 31.27 46.30
CA LEU A 728 -28.33 30.31 47.39
C LEU A 728 -29.41 30.76 48.41
N GLU A 729 -29.50 32.04 48.79
CA GLU A 729 -30.59 32.53 49.65
C GLU A 729 -31.98 32.29 49.03
N GLY A 730 -32.06 32.26 47.69
CA GLY A 730 -33.25 31.86 46.93
C GLY A 730 -33.61 30.37 46.97
N GLY A 731 -32.76 29.52 47.56
CA GLY A 731 -32.96 28.07 47.58
C GLY A 731 -32.16 27.30 46.53
N GLY A 732 -31.26 27.97 45.79
CA GLY A 732 -30.48 27.39 44.71
C GLY A 732 -29.56 26.24 45.14
N LYS A 733 -29.17 25.42 44.16
CA LYS A 733 -28.27 24.27 44.31
C LYS A 733 -26.95 24.58 43.61
N LEU A 734 -25.83 24.55 44.34
CA LEU A 734 -24.52 24.92 43.82
C LEU A 734 -23.55 23.74 43.86
N PHE A 735 -22.90 23.47 42.74
CA PHE A 735 -21.62 22.75 42.71
C PHE A 735 -20.51 23.74 42.36
N LEU A 736 -19.59 23.98 43.29
CA LEU A 736 -18.42 24.82 43.10
C LEU A 736 -17.15 23.95 43.09
N THR A 737 -16.32 24.09 42.05
CA THR A 737 -15.11 23.26 41.89
C THR A 737 -14.00 24.04 41.18
N GLY A 738 -12.77 23.83 41.61
CA GLY A 738 -11.62 24.50 41.03
C GLY A 738 -10.43 24.44 41.97
N GLU A 739 -9.25 24.75 41.44
CA GLU A 739 -8.05 24.94 42.23
C GLU A 739 -8.04 26.34 42.87
N ASP A 740 -7.32 26.51 43.98
CA ASP A 740 -7.03 27.77 44.67
C ASP A 740 -8.23 28.66 45.08
N ILE A 741 -9.47 28.17 44.97
CA ILE A 741 -10.66 28.88 45.45
C ILE A 741 -10.54 29.21 46.95
N ASP A 742 -10.06 28.25 47.75
CA ASP A 742 -9.84 28.43 49.18
C ASP A 742 -8.66 29.35 49.50
N GLU A 743 -7.56 29.31 48.73
CA GLU A 743 -6.45 30.25 48.88
C GLU A 743 -6.94 31.69 48.62
N ASP A 744 -7.64 31.92 47.52
CA ASP A 744 -8.08 33.27 47.16
C ASP A 744 -9.07 33.85 48.18
N LEU A 745 -10.04 33.05 48.64
CA LEU A 745 -11.04 33.51 49.59
C LEU A 745 -10.45 33.76 50.99
N MET A 746 -9.52 32.91 51.45
CA MET A 746 -9.05 32.92 52.85
C MET A 746 -7.65 33.48 53.06
N VAL A 747 -6.69 33.18 52.18
CA VAL A 747 -5.29 33.62 52.31
C VAL A 747 -5.11 35.00 51.69
N ASN A 748 -5.68 35.23 50.51
CA ASN A 748 -5.67 36.54 49.85
C ASN A 748 -6.70 37.51 50.46
N GLY A 749 -7.64 36.99 51.26
CA GLY A 749 -8.60 37.78 52.04
C GLY A 749 -9.75 38.36 51.22
N ASN A 750 -10.08 37.73 50.09
CA ASN A 750 -11.05 38.23 49.13
C ASN A 750 -12.49 37.75 49.38
N GLY A 751 -12.73 36.84 50.33
CA GLY A 751 -14.09 36.33 50.58
C GLY A 751 -14.27 35.49 51.83
N GLU A 752 -13.61 35.84 52.94
CA GLU A 752 -13.67 35.11 54.23
C GLU A 752 -15.11 34.77 54.64
N THR A 753 -16.05 35.71 54.51
CA THR A 753 -17.46 35.48 54.85
C THR A 753 -18.17 34.50 53.92
N PHE A 754 -17.86 34.52 52.61
CA PHE A 754 -18.45 33.56 51.68
C PHE A 754 -17.95 32.15 51.98
N PHE A 755 -16.65 32.01 52.23
CA PHE A 755 -16.03 30.72 52.57
C PHE A 755 -16.58 30.13 53.88
N THR A 756 -16.69 30.94 54.94
CA THR A 756 -17.18 30.45 56.24
C THR A 756 -18.69 30.26 56.30
N ASP A 757 -19.48 31.17 55.72
CA ASP A 757 -20.93 31.19 55.94
C ASP A 757 -21.69 30.43 54.85
N TYR A 758 -21.17 30.39 53.61
CA TYR A 758 -21.84 29.79 52.45
C TYR A 758 -21.19 28.51 51.95
N LEU A 759 -19.86 28.37 52.01
CA LEU A 759 -19.19 27.08 51.77
C LEU A 759 -19.05 26.24 53.05
N ARG A 760 -19.16 26.87 54.23
CA ARG A 760 -19.08 26.23 55.56
C ARG A 760 -17.79 25.45 55.77
N ALA A 761 -16.71 25.98 55.22
CA ALA A 761 -15.39 25.36 55.23
C ALA A 761 -14.40 26.12 56.14
N GLU A 762 -13.48 25.39 56.74
CA GLU A 762 -12.25 25.89 57.35
C GLU A 762 -11.06 25.45 56.49
N LEU A 763 -10.16 26.37 56.16
CA LEU A 763 -8.92 26.06 55.46
C LEU A 763 -7.91 25.46 56.45
N ILE A 764 -7.53 24.20 56.23
CA ILE A 764 -6.55 23.50 57.06
C ILE A 764 -5.14 23.74 56.53
N THR A 765 -4.94 23.53 55.23
CA THR A 765 -3.65 23.74 54.57
C THR A 765 -3.89 23.92 53.08
N ASP A 766 -3.27 24.94 52.54
CA ASP A 766 -3.16 25.18 51.10
C ASP A 766 -1.89 24.49 50.52
N ASP A 767 -1.79 24.36 49.21
CA ASP A 767 -0.66 23.71 48.51
C ASP A 767 -0.42 22.26 48.97
N ARG A 768 -1.49 21.46 49.12
CA ARG A 768 -1.34 20.08 49.58
C ARG A 768 -0.59 19.25 48.54
N GLN A 769 0.43 18.49 48.97
CA GLN A 769 1.09 17.56 48.06
C GLN A 769 0.08 16.56 47.48
N ILE A 770 -0.06 16.57 46.14
CA ILE A 770 -1.03 15.75 45.41
C ILE A 770 -0.88 14.27 45.80
N PRO A 771 -1.91 13.66 46.42
CA PRO A 771 -1.85 12.29 46.85
C PRO A 771 -1.99 11.33 45.64
N PRO A 772 -1.48 10.10 45.74
CA PRO A 772 -1.66 9.11 44.67
C PRO A 772 -3.13 8.70 44.45
N TYR A 773 -3.98 8.93 45.45
CA TYR A 773 -5.43 8.73 45.41
C TYR A 773 -6.12 9.46 46.57
N MET A 774 -7.41 9.77 46.41
CA MET A 774 -8.27 10.34 47.46
C MET A 774 -9.46 9.41 47.72
N PRO A 775 -9.51 8.73 48.88
CA PRO A 775 -10.67 7.91 49.22
C PRO A 775 -11.92 8.77 49.46
N GLY A 776 -13.07 8.30 48.99
CA GLY A 776 -14.35 8.86 49.37
C GLY A 776 -14.78 8.45 50.77
N VAL A 777 -15.55 9.31 51.43
CA VAL A 777 -15.97 9.09 52.81
C VAL A 777 -17.03 8.00 52.89
N ALA A 778 -16.84 7.05 53.81
CA ALA A 778 -17.75 5.92 53.96
C ALA A 778 -19.14 6.40 54.43
N GLY A 779 -20.19 5.97 53.74
CA GLY A 779 -21.57 6.38 54.00
C GLY A 779 -21.98 7.73 53.41
N ASP A 780 -21.06 8.45 52.77
CA ASP A 780 -21.32 9.72 52.09
C ASP A 780 -22.11 9.55 50.77
N PRO A 781 -23.13 10.39 50.47
CA PRO A 781 -23.94 10.25 49.26
C PRO A 781 -23.14 10.44 47.96
N ILE A 782 -22.01 11.15 48.00
CA ILE A 782 -21.17 11.44 46.83
C ILE A 782 -19.98 10.46 46.80
N GLY A 783 -19.16 10.43 47.84
CA GLY A 783 -17.90 9.68 47.90
C GLY A 783 -17.99 8.21 48.29
N ASN A 784 -19.11 7.71 48.83
CA ASN A 784 -19.14 6.35 49.40
C ASN A 784 -18.75 5.27 48.38
N GLY A 785 -17.70 4.52 48.71
CA GLY A 785 -17.17 3.45 47.87
C GLY A 785 -16.40 3.92 46.63
N LEU A 786 -16.16 5.23 46.48
CA LEU A 786 -15.35 5.79 45.40
C LEU A 786 -13.92 6.06 45.87
N THR A 787 -13.00 6.09 44.92
CA THR A 787 -11.62 6.53 45.13
C THR A 787 -11.21 7.33 43.90
N LEU A 788 -10.76 8.57 44.12
CA LEU A 788 -10.39 9.49 43.05
C LEU A 788 -8.89 9.50 42.82
N ARG A 789 -8.52 9.92 41.62
CA ARG A 789 -7.16 10.35 41.27
C ARG A 789 -7.31 11.61 40.42
N ILE A 790 -6.61 12.68 40.81
CA ILE A 790 -6.71 14.02 40.21
C ILE A 790 -5.44 14.42 39.43
N ARG A 791 -4.67 13.41 38.99
CA ARG A 791 -3.43 13.62 38.21
C ARG A 791 -3.12 12.43 37.31
N GLY A 792 -2.87 12.68 36.02
CA GLY A 792 -2.53 11.68 35.00
C GLY A 792 -3.55 11.54 33.85
N ASP A 793 -3.31 10.57 32.97
CA ASP A 793 -3.98 10.43 31.67
C ASP A 793 -5.53 10.38 31.76
N GLY A 794 -6.18 11.21 30.93
CA GLY A 794 -7.64 11.31 30.80
C GLY A 794 -8.30 12.38 31.69
N GLY A 795 -7.54 13.09 32.52
CA GLY A 795 -7.95 14.35 33.17
C GLY A 795 -7.25 15.56 32.52
N ALA A 796 -7.55 16.77 33.01
CA ALA A 796 -6.92 18.01 32.55
C ALA A 796 -5.44 18.18 32.94
N ASP A 797 -4.96 17.40 33.93
CA ASP A 797 -3.60 17.47 34.50
C ASP A 797 -3.19 18.89 34.91
N ASN A 798 -4.16 19.64 35.43
CA ASN A 798 -4.06 21.05 35.78
C ASN A 798 -4.13 21.30 37.29
N GLN A 799 -3.89 20.28 38.13
CA GLN A 799 -3.90 20.41 39.59
C GLN A 799 -2.46 20.31 40.10
N ASP A 800 -1.96 21.40 40.65
CA ASP A 800 -0.61 21.55 41.20
C ASP A 800 -0.62 21.77 42.73
N SER A 801 -1.67 22.42 43.25
CA SER A 801 -1.80 22.99 44.59
C SER A 801 -3.20 22.78 45.22
N PRO A 802 -3.77 21.55 45.24
CA PRO A 802 -5.12 21.36 45.78
C PRO A 802 -5.21 21.66 47.28
N GLY A 803 -6.35 22.20 47.72
CA GLY A 803 -6.59 22.61 49.11
C GLY A 803 -7.03 21.48 50.05
N GLU A 804 -6.62 21.54 51.31
CA GLU A 804 -7.12 20.71 52.41
C GLU A 804 -8.08 21.51 53.30
N ILE A 805 -9.33 21.08 53.37
CA ILE A 805 -10.44 21.77 54.03
C ILE A 805 -11.13 20.88 55.08
N ALA A 806 -11.76 21.52 56.08
CA ALA A 806 -12.56 20.85 57.10
C ALA A 806 -13.96 21.46 57.23
N PRO A 807 -14.98 20.69 57.65
CA PRO A 807 -16.30 21.22 57.98
C PRO A 807 -16.26 22.19 59.16
N LEU A 808 -16.89 23.36 59.03
CA LEU A 808 -16.96 24.37 60.10
C LEU A 808 -18.06 24.07 61.14
N ASP A 809 -19.07 23.28 60.77
CA ASP A 809 -20.21 22.93 61.61
C ASP A 809 -20.61 21.44 61.54
N GLU A 810 -21.54 21.02 62.40
CA GLU A 810 -22.00 19.62 62.48
C GLU A 810 -22.96 19.20 61.35
N ASN A 811 -23.37 20.13 60.48
CA ASN A 811 -24.28 19.89 59.37
C ASN A 811 -23.59 19.90 58.00
N THR A 812 -22.26 20.04 58.01
CA THR A 812 -21.40 20.01 56.84
C THR A 812 -20.56 18.74 56.88
N PHE A 813 -20.49 18.02 55.75
CA PHE A 813 -19.90 16.69 55.70
C PHE A 813 -18.83 16.62 54.61
N GLY A 814 -17.76 15.88 54.87
CA GLY A 814 -16.74 15.62 53.86
C GLY A 814 -17.14 14.50 52.91
N SER A 815 -16.92 14.71 51.61
CA SER A 815 -17.22 13.76 50.54
C SER A 815 -15.98 12.97 50.11
N PHE A 816 -14.82 13.61 50.04
CA PHE A 816 -13.53 12.99 49.73
C PHE A 816 -12.45 13.46 50.71
N ALA A 817 -11.51 12.58 51.05
CA ALA A 817 -10.48 12.84 52.06
C ALA A 817 -9.06 12.60 51.53
N TYR A 818 -8.08 13.27 52.15
CA TYR A 818 -6.67 12.95 51.96
C TYR A 818 -6.28 11.70 52.78
N PRO A 819 -5.42 10.80 52.28
CA PRO A 819 -5.03 9.57 53.00
C PRO A 819 -4.39 9.76 54.40
N ALA A 820 -3.92 10.97 54.70
CA ALA A 820 -3.32 11.35 55.98
C ALA A 820 -3.70 12.80 56.36
N GLY A 821 -4.98 13.16 56.17
CA GLY A 821 -5.47 14.52 56.28
C GLY A 821 -6.98 14.63 56.50
N ASP A 822 -7.50 15.85 56.42
CA ASP A 822 -8.92 16.17 56.39
C ASP A 822 -9.47 15.98 54.96
N PHE A 823 -10.34 16.88 54.48
CA PHE A 823 -11.16 16.66 53.29
C PHE A 823 -10.68 17.49 52.09
N SER A 824 -10.94 16.98 50.90
CA SER A 824 -10.75 17.69 49.62
C SER A 824 -12.09 18.12 48.99
N ALA A 825 -13.20 17.65 49.55
CA ALA A 825 -14.54 17.98 49.09
C ALA A 825 -15.52 17.96 50.27
N LEU A 826 -16.43 18.93 50.31
CA LEU A 826 -17.48 19.07 51.31
C LEU A 826 -18.86 19.16 50.65
N HIS A 827 -19.90 18.84 51.41
CA HIS A 827 -21.28 19.11 51.03
C HIS A 827 -22.15 19.43 52.25
N TYR A 828 -23.23 20.19 52.06
CA TYR A 828 -24.29 20.37 53.05
C TYR A 828 -25.64 20.65 52.42
N ALA A 829 -26.71 20.52 53.22
CA ALA A 829 -28.07 20.90 52.84
C ALA A 829 -28.71 21.72 53.97
N ASP A 830 -29.29 22.87 53.63
CA ASP A 830 -30.00 23.75 54.55
C ASP A 830 -31.32 24.22 53.93
N GLY A 831 -32.43 23.62 54.36
CA GLY A 831 -33.72 23.82 53.71
C GLY A 831 -33.73 23.30 52.27
N ALA A 832 -34.04 24.18 51.30
CA ALA A 832 -33.98 23.88 49.87
C ALA A 832 -32.54 23.99 49.30
N ARG A 833 -31.66 24.69 50.01
CA ARG A 833 -30.29 24.99 49.57
C ARG A 833 -29.43 23.76 49.69
N ARG A 834 -28.62 23.49 48.66
CA ARG A 834 -27.62 22.43 48.66
C ARG A 834 -26.34 22.94 48.04
N VAL A 835 -25.22 22.65 48.68
CA VAL A 835 -23.90 23.03 48.19
C VAL A 835 -22.99 21.82 48.19
N VAL A 836 -22.25 21.65 47.11
CA VAL A 836 -21.09 20.77 47.00
C VAL A 836 -19.89 21.65 46.65
N TYR A 837 -18.81 21.54 47.40
CA TYR A 837 -17.58 22.30 47.18
C TYR A 837 -16.39 21.35 47.08
N PHE A 838 -15.66 21.38 45.96
CA PHE A 838 -14.39 20.68 45.78
C PHE A 838 -13.26 21.69 45.78
N ALA A 839 -12.27 21.53 46.67
CA ALA A 839 -11.03 22.32 46.70
C ALA A 839 -10.00 21.81 45.68
N PHE A 840 -10.50 21.32 44.55
CA PHE A 840 -9.78 20.87 43.37
C PHE A 840 -10.74 20.88 42.17
N GLY A 841 -10.19 20.90 40.96
CA GLY A 841 -10.98 20.87 39.71
C GLY A 841 -11.54 19.48 39.37
N LEU A 842 -12.84 19.38 39.06
CA LEU A 842 -13.47 18.14 38.59
C LEU A 842 -12.83 17.62 37.29
N GLU A 843 -12.43 18.53 36.40
CA GLU A 843 -11.75 18.27 35.14
C GLU A 843 -10.45 17.47 35.30
N ALA A 844 -9.82 17.56 36.47
CA ALA A 844 -8.60 16.85 36.81
C ALA A 844 -8.78 15.35 37.08
N ILE A 845 -10.02 14.89 37.32
CA ILE A 845 -10.29 13.49 37.59
C ILE A 845 -9.93 12.64 36.37
N THR A 846 -9.03 11.67 36.57
CA THR A 846 -8.51 10.80 35.50
C THR A 846 -9.53 9.74 35.07
N GLN A 847 -9.53 9.34 33.78
CA GLN A 847 -10.52 8.41 33.22
C GLN A 847 -9.97 7.00 32.84
N THR A 848 -8.65 6.78 32.89
CA THR A 848 -8.01 5.62 32.22
C THR A 848 -7.92 4.32 33.03
N ASN A 849 -8.30 4.32 34.32
CA ASN A 849 -8.12 3.16 35.20
C ASN A 849 -9.42 2.74 35.91
N GLN A 850 -9.89 1.52 35.64
CA GLN A 850 -11.12 0.95 36.23
C GLN A 850 -11.10 0.84 37.77
N ASN A 851 -9.97 1.07 38.43
CA ASN A 851 -9.86 1.07 39.89
C ASN A 851 -10.18 2.42 40.55
N PHE A 852 -10.29 3.50 39.77
CA PHE A 852 -10.70 4.83 40.26
C PHE A 852 -12.07 5.18 39.69
N ALA A 853 -12.81 6.02 40.42
CA ALA A 853 -14.10 6.51 39.93
C ALA A 853 -13.89 7.42 38.72
N SER A 854 -14.72 7.25 37.70
CA SER A 854 -14.72 8.15 36.53
C SER A 854 -15.32 9.50 36.88
N ARG A 855 -14.94 10.54 36.13
CA ARG A 855 -15.53 11.88 36.25
C ARG A 855 -17.05 11.83 36.10
N LYS A 856 -17.55 11.11 35.08
CA LYS A 856 -18.98 10.78 34.92
C LYS A 856 -19.66 10.32 36.22
N MET A 857 -19.09 9.34 36.91
CA MET A 857 -19.68 8.73 38.12
C MET A 857 -19.73 9.73 39.27
N VAL A 858 -18.69 10.57 39.41
CA VAL A 858 -18.64 11.61 40.44
C VAL A 858 -19.67 12.69 40.15
N LEU A 859 -19.70 13.19 38.92
CA LEU A 859 -20.64 14.23 38.49
C LEU A 859 -22.09 13.76 38.63
N GLN A 860 -22.40 12.52 38.23
CA GLN A 860 -23.72 11.92 38.42
C GLN A 860 -24.15 11.97 39.89
N ARG A 861 -23.29 11.57 40.84
CA ARG A 861 -23.64 11.58 42.27
C ARG A 861 -23.76 12.96 42.87
N VAL A 862 -22.98 13.92 42.38
CA VAL A 862 -23.14 15.34 42.73
C VAL A 862 -24.54 15.81 42.31
N LEU A 863 -24.97 15.53 41.08
CA LEU A 863 -26.30 15.89 40.58
C LEU A 863 -27.43 15.16 41.32
N GLU A 864 -27.28 13.87 41.65
CA GLU A 864 -28.23 13.12 42.47
C GLU A 864 -28.36 13.72 43.90
N TYR A 865 -27.26 14.19 44.46
CA TYR A 865 -27.26 14.88 45.75
C TYR A 865 -27.97 16.24 45.67
N LEU A 866 -27.62 17.06 44.68
CA LEU A 866 -28.21 18.39 44.47
C LEU A 866 -29.70 18.31 44.14
N SER A 867 -30.14 17.35 43.32
CA SER A 867 -31.57 17.11 43.05
C SER A 867 -32.34 16.59 44.26
N GLY A 868 -31.67 16.16 45.33
CA GLY A 868 -32.30 15.58 46.52
C GLY A 868 -32.82 14.16 46.32
N THR A 869 -32.38 13.47 45.26
CA THR A 869 -32.79 12.11 44.90
C THR A 869 -31.88 11.02 45.47
N SER A 870 -30.78 11.40 46.14
CA SER A 870 -29.83 10.46 46.75
C SER A 870 -30.51 9.52 47.78
N THR A 871 -30.40 8.21 47.57
CA THR A 871 -31.07 7.18 48.38
C THR A 871 -30.31 6.74 49.64
N VAL A 872 -29.20 7.40 50.00
CA VAL A 872 -28.38 7.03 51.17
C VAL A 872 -28.61 8.04 52.29
N LEU A 873 -29.36 7.65 53.33
CA LEU A 873 -29.42 8.41 54.58
C LEU A 873 -28.12 8.19 55.38
N PRO A 874 -27.59 9.22 56.09
CA PRO A 874 -26.41 9.06 56.92
C PRO A 874 -26.77 8.25 58.17
N GLU A 875 -26.48 6.95 58.16
CA GLU A 875 -26.60 6.11 59.35
C GLU A 875 -25.25 6.04 60.09
N GLN A 876 -25.23 6.51 61.35
CA GLN A 876 -24.13 6.24 62.28
C GLN A 876 -23.88 4.74 62.34
N THR A 877 -22.79 4.25 61.76
CA THR A 877 -22.50 2.82 61.78
C THR A 877 -21.17 2.52 62.44
N THR A 878 -21.27 1.84 63.57
CA THR A 878 -20.21 1.20 64.34
C THR A 878 -19.27 0.37 63.47
N ILE A 879 -17.97 0.59 63.63
CA ILE A 879 -16.89 -0.21 63.02
C ILE A 879 -17.00 -1.66 63.54
N THR A 880 -17.40 -2.60 62.69
CA THR A 880 -17.20 -4.03 62.97
C THR A 880 -15.72 -4.35 62.80
N VAL A 881 -14.98 -4.32 63.92
CA VAL A 881 -13.59 -4.76 63.97
C VAL A 881 -13.52 -6.26 63.71
N PRO A 882 -12.66 -6.74 62.79
CA PRO A 882 -12.45 -8.17 62.55
C PRO A 882 -12.06 -8.91 63.85
N GLN A 883 -12.51 -10.15 64.06
CA GLN A 883 -12.23 -10.83 65.33
C GLN A 883 -10.89 -11.58 65.40
N ARG A 884 -10.19 -11.72 64.27
CA ARG A 884 -8.88 -12.38 64.21
C ARG A 884 -7.99 -11.77 63.11
N VAL A 885 -6.69 -11.99 63.24
CA VAL A 885 -5.75 -11.71 62.14
C VAL A 885 -5.99 -12.72 61.02
N GLN A 886 -6.21 -12.23 59.79
CA GLN A 886 -6.45 -13.07 58.62
C GLN A 886 -5.71 -12.51 57.41
N LEU A 887 -5.12 -13.37 56.59
CA LEU A 887 -4.52 -13.01 55.31
C LEU A 887 -5.35 -13.69 54.22
N TYR A 888 -5.79 -12.93 53.23
CA TYR A 888 -6.61 -13.44 52.13
C TYR A 888 -5.76 -13.79 50.91
N GLN A 889 -6.32 -14.62 50.03
CA GLN A 889 -5.75 -14.89 48.72
C GLN A 889 -5.75 -13.60 47.88
N ASN A 890 -4.64 -13.30 47.20
CA ASN A 890 -4.51 -12.13 46.35
C ASN A 890 -5.44 -12.21 45.14
N VAL A 891 -5.93 -11.06 44.67
CA VAL A 891 -6.84 -10.97 43.52
C VAL A 891 -6.37 -9.85 42.60
N PRO A 892 -6.24 -10.10 41.27
CA PRO A 892 -6.40 -11.40 40.60
C PRO A 892 -5.27 -12.40 40.95
N ASN A 893 -5.48 -13.70 40.70
CA ASN A 893 -4.44 -14.74 40.77
C ASN A 893 -4.82 -15.93 39.84
N PRO A 894 -4.10 -16.20 38.73
CA PRO A 894 -2.89 -15.50 38.29
C PRO A 894 -3.12 -14.02 37.98
N PHE A 895 -2.07 -13.20 38.04
CA PHE A 895 -2.15 -11.75 37.82
C PHE A 895 -1.12 -11.26 36.80
N ASN A 896 -1.40 -10.11 36.17
CA ASN A 896 -0.51 -9.42 35.24
C ASN A 896 -0.85 -7.90 35.18
N PRO A 897 0.09 -6.97 35.43
CA PRO A 897 1.26 -7.12 36.29
C PRO A 897 0.93 -6.90 37.79
N GLN A 898 -0.29 -6.48 38.13
CA GLN A 898 -0.65 -6.05 39.49
C GLN A 898 -1.64 -6.98 40.21
N THR A 899 -1.53 -7.08 41.53
CA THR A 899 -2.47 -7.83 42.37
C THR A 899 -2.65 -7.18 43.75
N VAL A 900 -3.83 -7.35 44.34
CA VAL A 900 -4.15 -6.82 45.67
C VAL A 900 -4.11 -7.92 46.71
N ILE A 901 -3.35 -7.69 47.78
CA ILE A 901 -3.25 -8.55 48.96
C ILE A 901 -4.09 -7.93 50.08
N ARG A 902 -5.12 -8.65 50.55
CA ARG A 902 -5.97 -8.21 51.66
C ARG A 902 -5.61 -8.91 52.97
N PHE A 903 -5.68 -8.20 54.09
CA PHE A 903 -5.55 -8.78 55.43
C PHE A 903 -6.37 -8.03 56.48
N ASP A 904 -6.76 -8.75 57.53
CA ASP A 904 -7.51 -8.22 58.67
C ASP A 904 -6.65 -8.22 59.93
N LEU A 905 -6.89 -7.24 60.80
CA LEU A 905 -6.33 -7.16 62.15
C LEU A 905 -7.45 -7.00 63.17
N ALA A 906 -7.40 -7.83 64.21
CA ALA A 906 -8.39 -7.78 65.29
C ALA A 906 -8.11 -6.73 66.36
N GLN A 907 -6.88 -6.27 66.43
CA GLN A 907 -6.40 -5.26 67.36
C GLN A 907 -5.19 -4.55 66.74
N PRO A 908 -4.85 -3.33 67.20
CA PRO A 908 -3.72 -2.59 66.66
C PRO A 908 -2.41 -3.37 66.83
N ALA A 909 -1.61 -3.45 65.77
CA ALA A 909 -0.36 -4.22 65.76
C ALA A 909 0.65 -3.69 64.72
N PRO A 910 1.97 -3.82 64.97
CA PRO A 910 2.98 -3.69 63.93
C PRO A 910 2.81 -4.80 62.89
N VAL A 911 2.73 -4.41 61.61
CA VAL A 911 2.56 -5.32 60.48
C VAL A 911 3.79 -5.27 59.58
N LYS A 912 4.27 -6.45 59.18
CA LYS A 912 5.16 -6.61 58.03
C LYS A 912 4.50 -7.46 56.96
N LEU A 913 4.44 -6.95 55.73
CA LEU A 913 3.98 -7.70 54.56
C LEU A 913 5.10 -7.75 53.53
N ILE A 914 5.64 -8.94 53.28
CA ILE A 914 6.85 -9.14 52.47
C ILE A 914 6.60 -10.19 51.40
N ILE A 915 7.07 -9.91 50.18
CA ILE A 915 7.06 -10.79 49.02
C ILE A 915 8.39 -11.55 48.93
N TYR A 916 8.32 -12.84 48.63
CA TYR A 916 9.44 -13.75 48.48
C TYR A 916 9.38 -14.50 47.14
N ASP A 917 10.55 -14.82 46.58
CA ASP A 917 10.67 -15.78 45.48
C ASP A 917 10.52 -17.23 45.99
N VAL A 918 10.45 -18.20 45.06
CA VAL A 918 10.35 -19.63 45.43
C VAL A 918 11.56 -20.18 46.20
N ARG A 919 12.68 -19.45 46.24
CA ARG A 919 13.88 -19.79 47.01
C ARG A 919 13.87 -19.15 48.42
N GLY A 920 12.84 -18.37 48.75
CA GLY A 920 12.70 -17.68 50.03
C GLY A 920 13.49 -16.37 50.13
N GLN A 921 13.98 -15.82 49.02
CA GLN A 921 14.64 -14.51 48.99
C GLN A 921 13.61 -13.39 48.98
N VAL A 922 13.86 -12.31 49.73
CA VAL A 922 12.98 -11.14 49.76
C VAL A 922 13.02 -10.43 48.41
N VAL A 923 11.85 -10.27 47.81
CA VAL A 923 11.64 -9.56 46.54
C VAL A 923 11.24 -8.12 46.82
N ARG A 924 10.23 -7.91 47.67
CA ARG A 924 9.73 -6.57 48.04
C ARG A 924 9.12 -6.57 49.44
N THR A 925 9.37 -5.53 50.22
CA THR A 925 8.65 -5.27 51.47
C THR A 925 7.57 -4.24 51.16
N LEU A 926 6.30 -4.65 51.22
CA LEU A 926 5.15 -3.80 50.90
C LEU A 926 4.70 -2.98 52.11
N VAL A 927 4.86 -3.53 53.31
CA VAL A 927 4.46 -2.89 54.56
C VAL A 927 5.49 -3.23 55.64
N ASP A 928 5.90 -2.22 56.43
CA ASP A 928 6.66 -2.37 57.67
C ASP A 928 6.34 -1.20 58.63
N ARG A 929 5.13 -1.20 59.20
CA ARG A 929 4.62 -0.11 60.06
C ARG A 929 3.46 -0.58 60.96
N PRO A 930 3.08 0.15 62.03
CA PRO A 930 1.88 -0.15 62.81
C PRO A 930 0.58 0.14 62.05
N PHE A 931 -0.44 -0.69 62.32
CA PHE A 931 -1.81 -0.54 61.83
C PHE A 931 -2.77 -0.65 63.02
N GLU A 932 -3.91 0.03 62.92
CA GLU A 932 -5.04 -0.10 63.84
C GLU A 932 -5.81 -1.41 63.62
N ALA A 933 -6.85 -1.67 64.41
CA ALA A 933 -7.74 -2.81 64.17
C ALA A 933 -8.64 -2.52 62.96
N GLY A 934 -8.70 -3.42 61.98
CA GLY A 934 -9.44 -3.19 60.74
C GLY A 934 -9.05 -4.11 59.60
N SER A 935 -9.68 -3.91 58.45
CA SER A 935 -9.41 -4.64 57.21
C SER A 935 -8.61 -3.75 56.26
N TYR A 936 -7.55 -4.31 55.67
CA TYR A 936 -6.57 -3.58 54.89
C TYR A 936 -6.29 -4.28 53.56
N SER A 937 -5.99 -3.49 52.52
CA SER A 937 -5.62 -3.97 51.19
C SER A 937 -4.31 -3.30 50.76
N VAL A 938 -3.40 -4.07 50.17
CA VAL A 938 -2.08 -3.61 49.73
C VAL A 938 -1.80 -4.12 48.32
N LEU A 939 -1.48 -3.21 47.40
CA LEU A 939 -1.15 -3.53 46.02
C LEU A 939 0.31 -3.99 45.90
N TRP A 940 0.55 -4.99 45.05
CA TRP A 940 1.86 -5.27 44.50
C TRP A 940 1.82 -5.23 42.98
N ASP A 941 2.78 -4.54 42.38
CA ASP A 941 2.90 -4.25 40.95
C ASP A 941 3.93 -5.15 40.22
N ALA A 942 4.27 -6.29 40.82
CA ALA A 942 5.32 -7.18 40.32
C ALA A 942 6.72 -6.53 40.19
N THR A 943 7.08 -5.59 41.06
CA THR A 943 8.45 -5.05 41.13
C THR A 943 9.17 -5.39 42.45
N THR A 944 10.50 -5.26 42.45
CA THR A 944 11.36 -5.39 43.64
C THR A 944 11.37 -4.09 44.48
N ASN A 945 12.04 -4.09 45.63
CA ASN A 945 12.28 -2.86 46.42
C ASN A 945 12.99 -1.74 45.64
N SER A 946 13.74 -2.06 44.59
CA SER A 946 14.42 -1.08 43.73
C SER A 946 13.58 -0.69 42.50
N GLY A 947 12.30 -1.04 42.47
CA GLY A 947 11.38 -0.72 41.37
C GLY A 947 11.61 -1.53 40.09
N VAL A 948 12.45 -2.58 40.14
CA VAL A 948 12.74 -3.43 38.97
C VAL A 948 11.69 -4.52 38.85
N GLU A 949 11.15 -4.69 37.66
CA GLU A 949 10.16 -5.73 37.36
C GLU A 949 10.68 -7.15 37.61
N VAL A 950 9.81 -8.03 38.11
CA VAL A 950 10.12 -9.44 38.35
C VAL A 950 9.56 -10.33 37.25
N SER A 951 10.24 -11.43 36.96
CA SER A 951 9.88 -12.40 35.91
C SER A 951 8.59 -13.17 36.20
N SER A 952 7.87 -13.65 35.18
CA SER A 952 6.76 -14.60 35.35
C SER A 952 7.15 -15.78 36.24
N GLY A 953 6.28 -16.17 37.17
CA GLY A 953 6.61 -17.22 38.14
C GLY A 953 5.72 -17.23 39.37
N ILE A 954 6.04 -18.15 40.29
CA ILE A 954 5.35 -18.27 41.58
C ILE A 954 6.08 -17.43 42.61
N TYR A 955 5.31 -16.64 43.36
CA TYR A 955 5.79 -15.83 44.48
C TYR A 955 5.00 -16.18 45.74
N LEU A 956 5.61 -15.93 46.90
CA LEU A 956 4.97 -16.09 48.20
C LEU A 956 4.86 -14.72 48.86
N TYR A 957 3.75 -14.42 49.51
CA TYR A 957 3.64 -13.24 50.36
C TYR A 957 3.33 -13.64 51.78
N ARG A 958 4.02 -12.99 52.73
CA ARG A 958 3.97 -13.30 54.15
C ARG A 958 3.57 -12.07 54.94
N LEU A 959 2.50 -12.21 55.71
CA LEU A 959 2.07 -11.25 56.72
C LEU A 959 2.63 -11.68 58.07
N GLU A 960 3.34 -10.78 58.75
CA GLU A 960 3.84 -10.95 60.11
C GLU A 960 3.24 -9.88 61.02
N THR A 961 2.72 -10.35 62.15
CA THR A 961 2.29 -9.54 63.29
C THR A 961 2.88 -10.16 64.56
N PRO A 962 2.85 -9.50 65.73
CA PRO A 962 3.32 -10.11 66.99
C PRO A 962 2.58 -11.40 67.38
N THR A 963 1.39 -11.64 66.83
CA THR A 963 0.50 -12.75 67.23
C THR A 963 0.29 -13.81 66.15
N ALA A 964 0.66 -13.52 64.89
CA ALA A 964 0.45 -14.44 63.77
C ALA A 964 1.45 -14.20 62.63
N THR A 965 1.86 -15.29 61.97
CA THR A 965 2.57 -15.28 60.69
C THR A 965 1.80 -16.11 59.68
N LEU A 966 1.30 -15.47 58.63
CA LEU A 966 0.44 -16.09 57.60
C LEU A 966 1.10 -15.96 56.23
N ILE A 967 1.00 -17.00 55.39
CA ILE A 967 1.65 -17.05 54.06
C ILE A 967 0.65 -17.55 53.03
N HIS A 968 0.63 -16.89 51.87
CA HIS A 968 -0.09 -17.35 50.68
C HIS A 968 0.81 -17.33 49.44
N ARG A 969 0.43 -18.12 48.44
CA ARG A 969 1.12 -18.20 47.14
C ARG A 969 0.38 -17.39 46.08
N MET A 970 1.10 -16.82 45.14
CA MET A 970 0.54 -16.12 43.98
C MET A 970 1.34 -16.44 42.71
N THR A 971 0.69 -16.31 41.56
CA THR A 971 1.26 -16.63 40.25
C THR A 971 1.19 -15.39 39.36
N LEU A 972 2.36 -14.91 38.95
CA LEU A 972 2.51 -13.85 37.96
C LEU A 972 2.64 -14.48 36.57
N LEU A 973 1.77 -14.09 35.64
CA LEU A 973 1.82 -14.48 34.23
C LEU A 973 2.01 -13.22 33.39
N ARG A 974 3.24 -12.95 32.97
CA ARG A 974 3.51 -11.99 31.90
C ARG A 974 3.47 -12.67 30.55
#